data_AF-A0A5B8VQ85-F1
#
_entry.id   AF-A0A5B8VQ85-F1
#
_cell.length_a   1.000
_cell.length_b   1.000
_cell.length_c   1.000
_cell.angle_alpha   90.00
_cell.angle_beta   90.00
_cell.angle_gamma   90.00
#
_symmetry.space_group_name_H-M   'P 1'
#
loop_
_entity.id
_entity.type
_entity.pdbx_description
1 polymer ?
#
loop_
_entity_poly.entity_id
_entity_poly.type
_entity_poly.pdbx_seq_one_letter_code
_entity_poly.pdbx_strand_id
1 'polypeptide(L)'
;MKTKFTLLTNLKQPLISLLVVGLLMTLTSPVIGQYINTHIFDKAPVLLSDQAPNGWYPDRYAPNSFTVTTAPATYATALKESISSADGALTRSPNDAFYNTQGRSLILPDGTLEISANLYIPASWADTHKRMAGLWAAGAKADGTISETYPVLEFSSDDPAGGTNYQPRFQGFDDQTDTWISLGLPTDFQYDQWYTLNIKIDPSTHQTTYTVADKQLNVSSADIQNLHHVILQGYNYDPAYPLNAQNPGVDYDIYCHDITSISTGNNVFNTTAETYYPSIRQAVSQATSGDHLVVSGTGFNEQVIIDKPLTLEGDAAFQSAKPLLDFTGTATGKSSIIDISANNVLIKNLDFHVDLSKINSAVIASSASMDTISIVGNHVSPYKSTGDFAGAYGLRNAFSINYATYRAGGDHGVYFEGNTVDADLSNNIIFRSGLSADVCTGQFLNNTLQTLNQDLTIRFFKNGIINIQNNHFNGGGLEIATPESKNGLVDIENNTFNGAMGSQYTSSLRIKDNFDFMPAVIKNNQFTNHNWAISVENFSNISIEDNTFTPDANSTTFRDITFNTKDLSSSSGHGDAAIGGSVTGNIFNGNSQQGAGTAIALYNHDSQDATIYPFTIGQKDHENVFAASIGKAIYLDNHGGVTSTDLTSAFPEYTGLPATNTDYWQTDIDATHNIFKVGPEGAGVICANMTYYQAQAAKQQIFDQQNDQHIARVILKTPVINVTKEAASTTAEQFRYATLQESLMLPALMIPCTPAPGYIGKISI
;
A
#
# COMPACT_ATOMS: atom_id res chain seq x y z
N MET A 1 72.82 -23.93 -8.16
CA MET A 1 72.53 -22.63 -7.52
C MET A 1 71.13 -22.74 -6.94
N LYS A 2 70.96 -22.96 -5.62
CA LYS A 2 70.84 -21.91 -4.57
C LYS A 2 69.62 -20.99 -4.86
N THR A 3 68.58 -20.83 -4.04
CA THR A 3 68.27 -21.23 -2.64
C THR A 3 66.77 -20.94 -2.39
N LYS A 4 66.14 -21.64 -1.43
CA LYS A 4 64.89 -21.25 -0.74
C LYS A 4 65.02 -19.91 0.00
N PHE A 5 63.92 -19.16 0.20
CA PHE A 5 63.54 -18.32 1.37
C PHE A 5 62.22 -17.57 0.98
N THR A 6 61.01 -17.84 1.52
CA THR A 6 60.38 -17.62 2.84
C THR A 6 59.91 -16.17 3.13
N LEU A 7 58.59 -16.04 3.40
CA LEU A 7 57.78 -15.04 4.16
C LEU A 7 57.99 -13.52 3.98
N LEU A 8 56.86 -12.79 3.92
CA LEU A 8 56.33 -11.82 4.93
C LEU A 8 55.12 -11.08 4.32
N THR A 9 53.87 -11.33 4.74
CA THR A 9 53.06 -10.59 5.75
C THR A 9 52.95 -9.06 5.57
N ASN A 10 51.69 -8.63 5.45
CA ASN A 10 51.10 -7.34 5.84
C ASN A 10 51.60 -6.06 5.18
N LEU A 11 50.72 -5.38 4.42
CA LEU A 11 50.42 -3.96 4.60
C LEU A 11 49.23 -3.51 3.72
N LYS A 12 48.12 -3.17 4.40
CA LYS A 12 47.20 -2.05 4.14
C LYS A 12 46.47 -1.99 2.78
N GLN A 13 45.14 -2.10 2.85
CA GLN A 13 44.25 -1.30 2.02
C GLN A 13 44.67 0.18 2.07
N PRO A 14 44.59 0.87 0.93
CA PRO A 14 43.70 2.03 0.90
C PRO A 14 42.75 1.98 -0.29
N LEU A 15 41.58 2.59 -0.05
CA LEU A 15 40.60 3.04 -1.02
C LEU A 15 41.18 3.36 -2.41
N ILE A 16 40.62 2.73 -3.44
CA ILE A 16 40.32 3.40 -4.71
C ILE A 16 38.93 2.92 -5.15
N SER A 17 37.90 3.54 -4.56
CA SER A 17 36.61 3.72 -5.21
C SER A 17 36.71 5.04 -5.97
N LEU A 18 36.92 4.99 -7.29
CA LEU A 18 36.49 6.07 -8.17
C LEU A 18 36.48 5.60 -9.63
N LEU A 19 35.36 5.90 -10.29
CA LEU A 19 35.24 6.14 -11.73
C LEU A 19 35.14 4.92 -12.68
N VAL A 20 33.94 4.34 -12.79
CA VAL A 20 33.28 4.10 -14.10
C VAL A 20 31.78 4.29 -13.93
N VAL A 21 31.34 5.55 -13.90
CA VAL A 21 29.99 5.94 -14.37
C VAL A 21 30.20 6.40 -15.80
N GLY A 22 29.66 5.66 -16.75
CA GLY A 22 29.95 5.90 -18.16
C GLY A 22 29.09 5.05 -19.08
N LEU A 23 27.79 5.38 -19.11
CA LEU A 23 26.95 5.28 -20.31
C LEU A 23 26.73 3.86 -20.87
N LEU A 24 25.76 3.16 -20.29
CA LEU A 24 24.94 2.20 -21.02
C LEU A 24 23.46 2.58 -20.81
N MET A 25 23.02 3.67 -21.45
CA MET A 25 21.60 3.86 -21.73
C MET A 25 21.22 2.87 -22.83
N THR A 26 20.94 1.62 -22.45
CA THR A 26 20.08 0.80 -23.28
C THR A 26 18.68 1.39 -23.13
N LEU A 27 18.26 2.14 -24.15
CA LEU A 27 16.85 2.35 -24.45
C LEU A 27 16.24 0.96 -24.63
N THR A 28 15.83 0.33 -23.53
CA THR A 28 14.82 -0.70 -23.61
C THR A 28 13.55 0.07 -23.93
N SER A 29 13.09 -0.03 -25.18
CA SER A 29 11.72 0.32 -25.49
C SER A 29 10.84 -0.37 -24.45
N PRO A 30 9.87 0.31 -23.83
CA PRO A 30 8.96 -0.37 -22.91
C PRO A 30 8.39 -1.57 -23.66
N VAL A 31 8.56 -2.76 -23.09
CA VAL A 31 7.87 -3.94 -23.57
C VAL A 31 6.39 -3.62 -23.42
N ILE A 32 5.72 -3.32 -24.53
CA ILE A 32 4.28 -3.14 -24.53
C ILE A 32 3.71 -4.49 -24.10
N GLY A 33 3.13 -4.54 -22.90
CA GLY A 33 2.54 -5.76 -22.38
C GLY A 33 1.45 -6.26 -23.33
N GLN A 34 1.47 -7.57 -23.60
CA GLN A 34 0.42 -8.26 -24.34
C GLN A 34 -0.58 -8.84 -23.34
N TYR A 35 -1.88 -8.71 -23.64
CA TYR A 35 -2.98 -9.26 -22.84
C TYR A 35 -3.68 -10.34 -23.62
N ILE A 36 -4.00 -11.45 -22.96
CA ILE A 36 -4.74 -12.55 -23.57
C ILE A 36 -6.15 -12.53 -22.98
N ASN A 37 -7.15 -12.32 -23.84
CA ASN A 37 -8.56 -12.44 -23.50
C ASN A 37 -9.10 -13.69 -24.18
N THR A 38 -9.65 -14.63 -23.43
CA THR A 38 -10.28 -15.84 -23.97
C THR A 38 -11.76 -15.88 -23.58
N HIS A 39 -12.63 -15.85 -24.59
CA HIS A 39 -14.04 -16.16 -24.48
C HIS A 39 -14.23 -17.68 -24.58
N ILE A 40 -14.50 -18.32 -23.44
CA ILE A 40 -14.85 -19.74 -23.37
C ILE A 40 -16.37 -19.86 -23.43
N PHE A 41 -16.89 -20.81 -24.22
CA PHE A 41 -18.32 -21.00 -24.40
C PHE A 41 -18.89 -22.04 -23.42
N ASP A 42 -18.82 -21.76 -22.12
CA ASP A 42 -19.44 -22.54 -21.04
C ASP A 42 -20.84 -22.01 -20.64
N LYS A 43 -21.15 -20.76 -21.00
CA LYS A 43 -22.46 -20.11 -20.85
C LYS A 43 -22.98 -19.57 -22.18
N ALA A 44 -24.30 -19.41 -22.28
CA ALA A 44 -24.92 -18.85 -23.47
C ALA A 44 -24.40 -17.42 -23.75
N PRO A 45 -24.00 -17.09 -25.01
CA PRO A 45 -23.55 -15.75 -25.34
C PRO A 45 -24.68 -14.74 -25.22
N VAL A 46 -24.34 -13.51 -24.80
CA VAL A 46 -25.26 -12.38 -24.86
C VAL A 46 -25.48 -12.03 -26.33
N LEU A 47 -26.74 -12.07 -26.80
CA LEU A 47 -27.11 -11.73 -28.17
C LEU A 47 -27.70 -10.33 -28.23
N LEU A 48 -27.19 -9.50 -29.14
CA LEU A 48 -27.65 -8.13 -29.37
C LEU A 48 -28.31 -8.02 -30.75
N SER A 49 -29.16 -7.01 -30.93
CA SER A 49 -29.77 -6.67 -32.23
C SER A 49 -28.86 -5.81 -33.09
N ASP A 50 -28.06 -4.96 -32.46
CA ASP A 50 -27.24 -3.93 -33.09
C ASP A 50 -25.80 -4.03 -32.60
N GLN A 51 -24.88 -3.47 -33.37
CA GLN A 51 -23.46 -3.40 -33.02
C GLN A 51 -23.28 -2.60 -31.72
N ALA A 52 -22.89 -3.31 -30.66
CA ALA A 52 -22.51 -2.73 -29.38
C ALA A 52 -21.49 -3.63 -28.67
N PRO A 53 -20.70 -3.08 -27.74
CA PRO A 53 -19.77 -3.86 -26.94
C PRO A 53 -20.49 -4.96 -26.13
N ASN A 54 -19.76 -6.02 -25.78
CA ASN A 54 -20.17 -7.06 -24.81
C ASN A 54 -21.34 -7.96 -25.22
N GLY A 55 -21.63 -8.05 -26.51
CA GLY A 55 -22.53 -9.06 -27.00
C GLY A 55 -22.35 -9.32 -28.49
N TRP A 56 -22.87 -10.48 -28.89
CA TRP A 56 -22.80 -10.98 -30.26
C TRP A 56 -23.95 -10.39 -31.06
N TYR A 57 -23.64 -9.56 -32.06
CA TYR A 57 -24.62 -8.96 -32.94
C TYR A 57 -24.57 -9.58 -34.35
N PRO A 58 -25.67 -9.59 -35.12
CA PRO A 58 -25.66 -10.11 -36.48
C PRO A 58 -24.63 -9.41 -37.37
N ASP A 59 -23.83 -10.18 -38.10
CA ASP A 59 -23.00 -9.67 -39.19
C ASP A 59 -23.59 -10.12 -40.53
N ARG A 60 -24.01 -9.13 -41.34
CA ARG A 60 -24.79 -9.29 -42.58
C ARG A 60 -26.16 -9.96 -42.36
N TYR A 61 -26.18 -11.24 -41.98
CA TYR A 61 -27.40 -12.02 -41.74
C TYR A 61 -27.19 -12.94 -40.53
N ALA A 62 -28.15 -12.95 -39.60
CA ALA A 62 -28.05 -13.79 -38.41
C ALA A 62 -28.19 -15.29 -38.79
N PRO A 63 -27.41 -16.19 -38.16
CA PRO A 63 -27.61 -17.63 -38.34
C PRO A 63 -28.92 -18.08 -37.67
N ASN A 64 -29.47 -19.21 -38.09
CA ASN A 64 -30.70 -19.80 -37.55
C ASN A 64 -30.61 -20.04 -36.03
N SER A 65 -29.42 -20.40 -35.53
CA SER A 65 -29.15 -20.52 -34.09
C SER A 65 -27.71 -20.13 -33.75
N PHE A 66 -27.51 -19.59 -32.55
CA PHE A 66 -26.20 -19.23 -32.00
C PHE A 66 -26.20 -19.47 -30.47
N THR A 67 -25.91 -20.70 -30.08
CA THR A 67 -26.18 -21.20 -28.71
C THR A 67 -25.09 -22.13 -28.20
N VAL A 68 -24.83 -22.15 -26.90
CA VAL A 68 -23.94 -23.14 -26.30
C VAL A 68 -24.61 -24.51 -26.18
N THR A 69 -23.87 -25.56 -26.51
CA THR A 69 -24.30 -26.97 -26.45
C THR A 69 -23.12 -27.85 -26.03
N THR A 70 -23.37 -29.15 -25.86
CA THR A 70 -22.31 -30.16 -25.71
C THR A 70 -21.39 -30.17 -26.94
N ALA A 71 -20.09 -30.06 -26.70
CA ALA A 71 -19.08 -30.03 -27.76
C ALA A 71 -18.93 -31.39 -28.49
N PRO A 72 -18.63 -31.38 -29.80
CA PRO A 72 -18.18 -32.57 -30.51
C PRO A 72 -16.77 -32.99 -30.04
N ALA A 73 -16.71 -34.00 -29.16
CA ALA A 73 -15.46 -34.55 -28.60
C ALA A 73 -14.56 -33.54 -27.85
N THR A 74 -13.61 -34.07 -27.06
CA THR A 74 -12.57 -33.37 -26.30
C THR A 74 -13.05 -32.40 -25.21
N TYR A 75 -13.86 -31.41 -25.56
CA TYR A 75 -14.38 -30.38 -24.66
C TYR A 75 -15.76 -30.75 -24.10
N ALA A 76 -16.15 -30.10 -23.01
CA ALA A 76 -17.49 -30.28 -22.43
C ALA A 76 -18.56 -29.51 -23.21
N THR A 77 -18.27 -28.26 -23.56
CA THR A 77 -19.19 -27.34 -24.24
C THR A 77 -18.51 -26.61 -25.39
N ALA A 78 -19.31 -26.20 -26.37
CA ALA A 78 -18.92 -25.36 -27.47
C ALA A 78 -20.09 -24.46 -27.87
N LEU A 79 -19.77 -23.30 -28.44
CA LEU A 79 -20.70 -22.52 -29.20
C LEU A 79 -21.07 -23.28 -30.47
N LYS A 80 -22.38 -23.49 -30.68
CA LYS A 80 -22.94 -24.01 -31.90
C LYS A 80 -23.65 -22.91 -32.67
N GLU A 81 -23.15 -22.65 -33.86
CA GLU A 81 -23.80 -21.84 -34.87
C GLU A 81 -24.47 -22.77 -35.88
N SER A 82 -25.78 -22.62 -36.07
CA SER A 82 -26.55 -23.45 -37.01
C SER A 82 -26.93 -22.64 -38.24
N ILE A 83 -26.52 -23.13 -39.41
CA ILE A 83 -26.92 -22.62 -40.70
C ILE A 83 -28.13 -23.42 -41.18
N SER A 84 -29.13 -22.75 -41.75
CA SER A 84 -30.32 -23.42 -42.26
C SER A 84 -30.65 -23.06 -43.70
N SER A 85 -31.10 -24.05 -44.47
CA SER A 85 -31.67 -23.87 -45.81
C SER A 85 -32.90 -22.94 -45.80
N ALA A 86 -33.61 -22.85 -44.67
CA ALA A 86 -34.70 -21.89 -44.48
C ALA A 86 -34.24 -20.43 -44.57
N ASP A 87 -32.95 -20.17 -44.32
CA ASP A 87 -32.32 -18.85 -44.40
C ASP A 87 -31.52 -18.65 -45.72
N GLY A 88 -31.68 -19.57 -46.68
CA GLY A 88 -31.05 -19.46 -47.99
C GLY A 88 -31.53 -18.24 -48.78
N ALA A 89 -30.74 -17.79 -49.76
CA ALA A 89 -31.05 -16.60 -50.55
C ALA A 89 -32.46 -16.61 -51.17
N LEU A 90 -33.01 -17.78 -51.50
CA LEU A 90 -34.38 -17.94 -52.00
C LEU A 90 -35.49 -17.49 -51.04
N THR A 91 -35.25 -17.58 -49.72
CA THR A 91 -36.29 -17.48 -48.68
C THR A 91 -36.11 -16.29 -47.74
N ARG A 92 -34.96 -15.61 -47.78
CA ARG A 92 -34.67 -14.43 -46.96
C ARG A 92 -34.76 -13.09 -47.70
N SER A 93 -34.81 -11.99 -46.94
CA SER A 93 -34.66 -10.61 -47.43
C SER A 93 -33.63 -9.86 -46.56
N PRO A 94 -32.65 -9.14 -47.15
CA PRO A 94 -32.30 -9.06 -48.57
C PRO A 94 -31.97 -10.46 -49.13
N ASN A 95 -31.95 -10.64 -50.46
CA ASN A 95 -31.84 -11.96 -51.10
C ASN A 95 -30.61 -12.11 -52.02
N ASP A 96 -29.61 -11.25 -51.90
CA ASP A 96 -28.39 -11.33 -52.70
C ASP A 96 -27.30 -12.21 -52.03
N ALA A 97 -26.28 -12.59 -52.80
CA ALA A 97 -25.24 -13.53 -52.40
C ALA A 97 -24.32 -13.02 -51.26
N PHE A 98 -24.25 -11.71 -51.00
CA PHE A 98 -23.43 -11.14 -49.92
C PHE A 98 -23.82 -11.68 -48.55
N TYR A 99 -25.12 -11.86 -48.34
CA TYR A 99 -25.73 -12.34 -47.10
C TYR A 99 -25.83 -13.88 -47.02
N ASN A 100 -25.21 -14.61 -47.96
CA ASN A 100 -24.99 -16.06 -47.79
C ASN A 100 -23.92 -16.32 -46.72
N THR A 101 -23.07 -15.34 -46.45
CA THR A 101 -22.25 -15.29 -45.24
C THR A 101 -23.17 -14.92 -44.07
N GLN A 102 -23.36 -15.86 -43.15
CA GLN A 102 -24.26 -15.75 -42.01
C GLN A 102 -23.47 -16.02 -40.74
N GLY A 103 -23.65 -15.16 -39.73
CA GLY A 103 -22.86 -15.26 -38.51
C GLY A 103 -23.10 -14.11 -37.55
N ARG A 104 -22.25 -14.03 -36.53
CA ARG A 104 -22.30 -12.95 -35.54
C ARG A 104 -20.91 -12.40 -35.26
N SER A 105 -20.87 -11.11 -34.93
CA SER A 105 -19.66 -10.35 -34.58
C SER A 105 -19.62 -10.03 -33.09
N LEU A 106 -18.40 -9.93 -32.56
CA LEU A 106 -18.10 -9.47 -31.20
C LEU A 106 -17.01 -8.40 -31.26
N ILE A 107 -17.24 -7.25 -30.61
CA ILE A 107 -16.24 -6.18 -30.49
C ILE A 107 -15.08 -6.67 -29.62
N LEU A 108 -13.85 -6.53 -30.12
CA LEU A 108 -12.61 -6.93 -29.45
C LEU A 108 -12.07 -5.81 -28.56
N PRO A 109 -11.22 -6.13 -27.57
CA PRO A 109 -10.47 -5.11 -26.83
C PRO A 109 -9.64 -4.23 -27.76
N ASP A 110 -9.50 -2.95 -27.41
CA ASP A 110 -8.67 -2.01 -28.18
C ASP A 110 -7.21 -2.49 -28.26
N GLY A 111 -6.59 -2.23 -29.40
CA GLY A 111 -5.21 -2.66 -29.67
C GLY A 111 -5.03 -4.16 -29.84
N THR A 112 -6.11 -4.92 -30.10
CA THR A 112 -6.00 -6.34 -30.48
C THR A 112 -5.17 -6.52 -31.75
N LEU A 113 -4.09 -7.30 -31.69
CA LEU A 113 -3.23 -7.60 -32.83
C LEU A 113 -3.34 -9.06 -33.27
N GLU A 114 -3.93 -9.92 -32.45
CA GLU A 114 -4.05 -11.34 -32.75
C GLU A 114 -5.39 -11.86 -32.25
N ILE A 115 -6.01 -12.74 -33.02
CA ILE A 115 -7.16 -13.53 -32.59
C ILE A 115 -6.96 -14.99 -32.96
N SER A 116 -7.54 -15.89 -32.17
CA SER A 116 -7.63 -17.30 -32.49
C SER A 116 -8.96 -17.90 -32.08
N ALA A 117 -9.34 -19.00 -32.73
CA ALA A 117 -10.53 -19.74 -32.39
C ALA A 117 -10.29 -21.24 -32.59
N ASN A 118 -10.75 -22.05 -31.64
CA ASN A 118 -10.76 -23.51 -31.79
C ASN A 118 -12.02 -23.95 -32.55
N LEU A 119 -11.87 -24.34 -33.81
CA LEU A 119 -12.96 -24.73 -34.72
C LEU A 119 -12.96 -26.26 -34.95
N TYR A 120 -14.13 -26.89 -34.85
CA TYR A 120 -14.29 -28.31 -35.16
C TYR A 120 -14.52 -28.54 -36.67
N ILE A 121 -13.78 -29.46 -37.28
CA ILE A 121 -13.90 -29.80 -38.70
C ILE A 121 -14.47 -31.22 -38.86
N PRO A 122 -15.78 -31.39 -39.10
CA PRO A 122 -16.40 -32.70 -39.21
C PRO A 122 -16.13 -33.38 -40.56
N ALA A 123 -16.14 -34.70 -40.59
CA ALA A 123 -15.95 -35.50 -41.81
C ALA A 123 -16.99 -35.20 -42.90
N SER A 124 -18.20 -34.76 -42.50
CA SER A 124 -19.27 -34.38 -43.42
C SER A 124 -18.95 -33.16 -44.28
N TRP A 125 -17.88 -32.41 -43.99
CA TRP A 125 -17.49 -31.23 -44.78
C TRP A 125 -16.58 -31.57 -45.98
N ALA A 126 -15.99 -32.77 -46.00
CA ALA A 126 -14.96 -33.16 -46.96
C ALA A 126 -15.38 -32.99 -48.43
N ASP A 127 -16.61 -33.40 -48.76
CA ASP A 127 -17.10 -33.48 -50.13
C ASP A 127 -18.28 -32.52 -50.38
N THR A 128 -18.35 -31.44 -49.61
CA THR A 128 -19.44 -30.46 -49.74
C THR A 128 -19.24 -29.54 -50.94
N HIS A 129 -18.03 -29.47 -51.50
CA HIS A 129 -17.68 -28.66 -52.68
C HIS A 129 -18.01 -27.17 -52.51
N LYS A 130 -17.93 -26.66 -51.27
CA LYS A 130 -18.26 -25.28 -50.92
C LYS A 130 -17.38 -24.75 -49.78
N ARG A 131 -17.41 -23.42 -49.61
CA ARG A 131 -16.92 -22.74 -48.39
C ARG A 131 -17.80 -23.13 -47.21
N MET A 132 -17.18 -23.38 -46.05
CA MET A 132 -17.90 -23.86 -44.87
C MET A 132 -18.00 -22.81 -43.78
N ALA A 133 -16.93 -22.64 -43.02
CA ALA A 133 -16.90 -21.76 -41.87
C ALA A 133 -15.47 -21.25 -41.62
N GLY A 134 -15.38 -20.12 -40.95
CA GLY A 134 -14.09 -19.51 -40.62
C GLY A 134 -14.15 -18.47 -39.54
N LEU A 135 -12.96 -18.01 -39.17
CA LEU A 135 -12.72 -16.88 -38.29
C LEU A 135 -12.43 -15.66 -39.15
N TRP A 136 -13.17 -14.57 -38.92
CA TRP A 136 -12.95 -13.32 -39.61
C TRP A 136 -12.67 -12.22 -38.59
N ALA A 137 -12.06 -11.14 -39.04
CA ALA A 137 -11.96 -9.91 -38.30
C ALA A 137 -12.23 -8.71 -39.20
N ALA A 138 -12.53 -7.56 -38.61
CA ALA A 138 -12.38 -6.27 -39.29
C ALA A 138 -11.22 -5.49 -38.67
N GLY A 139 -10.35 -4.96 -39.51
CA GLY A 139 -9.29 -4.06 -39.06
C GLY A 139 -9.81 -2.65 -38.80
N ALA A 140 -9.15 -1.89 -37.93
CA ALA A 140 -9.36 -0.46 -37.72
C ALA A 140 -8.11 0.34 -38.05
N LYS A 141 -8.29 1.59 -38.48
CA LYS A 141 -7.21 2.55 -38.76
C LYS A 141 -6.77 3.27 -37.49
N ALA A 142 -5.69 4.05 -37.57
CA ALA A 142 -5.14 4.83 -36.45
C ALA A 142 -6.13 5.83 -35.82
N ASP A 143 -7.14 6.27 -36.58
CA ASP A 143 -8.20 7.18 -36.12
C ASP A 143 -9.41 6.46 -35.52
N GLY A 144 -9.35 5.12 -35.39
CA GLY A 144 -10.41 4.28 -34.85
C GLY A 144 -11.53 3.94 -35.85
N THR A 145 -11.45 4.40 -37.10
CA THR A 145 -12.44 4.04 -38.12
C THR A 145 -12.23 2.60 -38.61
N ILE A 146 -13.32 1.88 -38.86
CA ILE A 146 -13.26 0.52 -39.42
C ILE A 146 -12.68 0.62 -40.85
N SER A 147 -11.67 -0.20 -41.11
CA SER A 147 -11.03 -0.33 -42.41
C SER A 147 -11.88 -1.17 -43.36
N GLU A 148 -11.60 -1.07 -44.66
CA GLU A 148 -12.14 -1.97 -45.69
C GLU A 148 -11.38 -3.31 -45.74
N THR A 149 -10.46 -3.55 -44.80
CA THR A 149 -9.66 -4.77 -44.68
C THR A 149 -10.30 -5.72 -43.68
N TYR A 150 -10.59 -6.94 -44.14
CA TYR A 150 -11.22 -8.00 -43.38
C TYR A 150 -10.33 -9.25 -43.44
N PRO A 151 -9.41 -9.43 -42.48
CA PRO A 151 -8.68 -10.69 -42.35
C PRO A 151 -9.65 -11.87 -42.21
N VAL A 152 -9.55 -12.87 -43.11
CA VAL A 152 -10.40 -14.06 -43.09
C VAL A 152 -9.57 -15.31 -43.20
N LEU A 153 -9.80 -16.26 -42.29
CA LEU A 153 -9.24 -17.61 -42.31
C LEU A 153 -10.37 -18.63 -42.19
N GLU A 154 -10.52 -19.51 -43.17
CA GLU A 154 -11.65 -20.44 -43.24
C GLU A 154 -11.28 -21.82 -43.78
N PHE A 155 -12.19 -22.77 -43.57
CA PHE A 155 -12.16 -24.08 -44.21
C PHE A 155 -13.09 -24.13 -45.42
N SER A 156 -12.61 -24.69 -46.53
CA SER A 156 -13.37 -24.90 -47.76
C SER A 156 -13.04 -26.23 -48.42
N SER A 157 -14.00 -26.79 -49.15
CA SER A 157 -13.81 -27.93 -50.06
C SER A 157 -14.18 -27.61 -51.52
N ASP A 158 -14.46 -26.34 -51.84
CA ASP A 158 -14.75 -25.90 -53.22
C ASP A 158 -13.54 -26.00 -54.16
N ASP A 159 -13.74 -25.66 -55.44
CA ASP A 159 -12.64 -25.51 -56.39
C ASP A 159 -12.03 -24.09 -56.25
N PRO A 160 -10.76 -23.96 -55.87
CA PRO A 160 -10.09 -22.66 -55.72
C PRO A 160 -10.03 -21.83 -57.01
N ALA A 161 -10.17 -22.45 -58.18
CA ALA A 161 -10.18 -21.80 -59.49
C ALA A 161 -11.60 -21.67 -60.10
N GLY A 162 -12.65 -22.06 -59.36
CA GLY A 162 -14.05 -21.99 -59.83
C GLY A 162 -14.43 -23.04 -60.90
N GLY A 163 -13.69 -24.16 -60.98
CA GLY A 163 -13.96 -25.29 -61.87
C GLY A 163 -14.52 -26.54 -61.15
N THR A 164 -13.98 -27.73 -61.46
CA THR A 164 -14.40 -29.03 -60.90
C THR A 164 -13.31 -29.76 -60.09
N ASN A 165 -12.20 -29.10 -59.74
CA ASN A 165 -11.11 -29.65 -58.94
C ASN A 165 -11.29 -29.29 -57.45
N TYR A 166 -12.28 -29.94 -56.82
CA TYR A 166 -12.64 -29.73 -55.42
C TYR A 166 -11.55 -30.27 -54.48
N GLN A 167 -11.04 -29.41 -53.59
CA GLN A 167 -9.98 -29.79 -52.65
C GLN A 167 -10.22 -29.19 -51.26
N PRO A 168 -10.36 -30.04 -50.22
CA PRO A 168 -10.40 -29.61 -48.82
C PRO A 168 -9.12 -28.88 -48.43
N ARG A 169 -9.26 -27.71 -47.81
CA ARG A 169 -8.14 -26.85 -47.40
C ARG A 169 -8.58 -25.83 -46.36
N PHE A 170 -7.60 -25.34 -45.60
CA PHE A 170 -7.68 -24.00 -45.02
C PHE A 170 -7.22 -22.98 -46.06
N GLN A 171 -7.82 -21.80 -46.03
CA GLN A 171 -7.47 -20.70 -46.92
C GLN A 171 -7.60 -19.35 -46.21
N GLY A 172 -6.72 -18.42 -46.57
CA GLY A 172 -6.73 -17.04 -46.11
C GLY A 172 -7.18 -16.11 -47.23
N PHE A 173 -7.86 -15.02 -46.88
CA PHE A 173 -8.21 -13.97 -47.84
C PHE A 173 -7.14 -12.87 -47.86
N ASP A 174 -6.79 -12.40 -49.06
CA ASP A 174 -5.93 -11.25 -49.28
C ASP A 174 -6.74 -10.10 -49.88
N ASP A 175 -7.12 -9.14 -49.04
CA ASP A 175 -7.92 -7.97 -49.44
C ASP A 175 -7.20 -7.07 -50.46
N GLN A 176 -5.87 -7.09 -50.52
CA GLN A 176 -5.15 -6.24 -51.48
C GLN A 176 -5.26 -6.77 -52.90
N THR A 177 -5.29 -8.10 -53.04
CA THR A 177 -5.41 -8.76 -54.34
C THR A 177 -6.84 -9.21 -54.65
N ASP A 178 -7.75 -9.15 -53.67
CA ASP A 178 -9.13 -9.65 -53.75
C ASP A 178 -9.16 -11.15 -54.11
N THR A 179 -8.28 -11.93 -53.47
CA THR A 179 -8.13 -13.36 -53.77
C THR A 179 -8.06 -14.26 -52.55
N TRP A 180 -8.56 -15.50 -52.72
CA TRP A 180 -8.36 -16.59 -51.76
C TRP A 180 -7.04 -17.29 -52.02
N ILE A 181 -6.25 -17.48 -50.96
CA ILE A 181 -4.96 -18.15 -51.01
C ILE A 181 -5.01 -19.41 -50.14
N SER A 182 -4.74 -20.56 -50.76
CA SER A 182 -4.73 -21.86 -50.09
C SER A 182 -3.56 -21.98 -49.12
N LEU A 183 -3.85 -22.32 -47.85
CA LEU A 183 -2.86 -22.82 -46.88
C LEU A 183 -2.65 -24.35 -47.01
N GLY A 184 -3.61 -25.05 -47.59
CA GLY A 184 -3.69 -26.50 -47.61
C GLY A 184 -4.20 -27.09 -46.28
N LEU A 185 -3.94 -28.37 -46.06
CA LEU A 185 -4.27 -29.07 -44.82
C LEU A 185 -3.00 -29.29 -43.98
N PRO A 186 -3.10 -29.21 -42.63
CA PRO A 186 -2.03 -29.63 -41.72
C PRO A 186 -1.45 -31.00 -42.08
N THR A 187 -0.16 -31.21 -41.77
CA THR A 187 0.54 -32.47 -42.13
C THR A 187 -0.14 -33.71 -41.54
N ASP A 188 -0.68 -33.59 -40.32
CA ASP A 188 -1.42 -34.66 -39.62
C ASP A 188 -2.94 -34.39 -39.59
N PHE A 189 -3.48 -33.74 -40.63
CA PHE A 189 -4.90 -33.44 -40.68
C PHE A 189 -5.78 -34.69 -40.60
N GLN A 190 -6.83 -34.62 -39.79
CA GLN A 190 -7.88 -35.61 -39.61
C GLN A 190 -9.21 -34.88 -39.49
N TYR A 191 -10.27 -35.47 -40.03
CA TYR A 191 -11.61 -35.01 -39.76
C TYR A 191 -12.05 -35.39 -38.33
N ASP A 192 -13.15 -34.78 -37.90
CA ASP A 192 -13.75 -34.95 -36.57
C ASP A 192 -12.80 -34.52 -35.44
N GLN A 193 -12.01 -33.47 -35.70
CA GLN A 193 -11.01 -32.89 -34.80
C GLN A 193 -11.14 -31.36 -34.70
N TRP A 194 -10.57 -30.83 -33.62
CA TRP A 194 -10.47 -29.39 -33.35
C TRP A 194 -9.17 -28.82 -33.93
N TYR A 195 -9.27 -27.67 -34.59
CA TYR A 195 -8.15 -26.93 -35.15
C TYR A 195 -8.18 -25.49 -34.64
N THR A 196 -7.05 -25.00 -34.15
CA THR A 196 -6.89 -23.59 -33.81
C THR A 196 -6.61 -22.80 -35.08
N LEU A 197 -7.54 -21.93 -35.44
CA LEU A 197 -7.36 -20.91 -36.47
C LEU A 197 -6.78 -19.69 -35.79
N ASN A 198 -5.73 -19.10 -36.34
CA ASN A 198 -5.09 -17.90 -35.81
C ASN A 198 -4.91 -16.85 -36.91
N ILE A 199 -5.28 -15.61 -36.58
CA ILE A 199 -5.10 -14.42 -37.41
C ILE A 199 -4.31 -13.43 -36.59
N LYS A 200 -3.14 -13.05 -37.10
CA LYS A 200 -2.27 -12.03 -36.50
C LYS A 200 -2.02 -10.91 -37.49
N ILE A 201 -2.00 -9.68 -37.01
CA ILE A 201 -1.59 -8.52 -37.79
C ILE A 201 -0.32 -7.92 -37.22
N ASP A 202 0.52 -7.39 -38.10
CA ASP A 202 1.68 -6.58 -37.76
C ASP A 202 1.52 -5.20 -38.42
N PRO A 203 1.07 -4.19 -37.66
CA PRO A 203 0.89 -2.83 -38.17
C PRO A 203 2.19 -2.19 -38.68
N SER A 204 3.35 -2.64 -38.19
CA SER A 204 4.65 -2.06 -38.57
C SER A 204 5.13 -2.53 -39.94
N THR A 205 4.73 -3.74 -40.34
CA THR A 205 5.08 -4.33 -41.64
C THR A 205 3.89 -4.41 -42.60
N HIS A 206 2.70 -3.98 -42.16
CA HIS A 206 1.43 -4.09 -42.89
C HIS A 206 1.19 -5.52 -43.40
N GLN A 207 1.35 -6.51 -42.51
CA GLN A 207 1.20 -7.92 -42.82
C GLN A 207 0.10 -8.55 -41.97
N THR A 208 -0.69 -9.44 -42.57
CA THR A 208 -1.54 -10.40 -41.87
C THR A 208 -0.95 -11.80 -42.00
N THR A 209 -0.79 -12.49 -40.87
CA THR A 209 -0.34 -13.87 -40.77
C THR A 209 -1.52 -14.75 -40.37
N TYR A 210 -1.81 -15.75 -41.20
CA TYR A 210 -2.76 -16.82 -40.92
C TYR A 210 -2.02 -18.08 -40.51
N THR A 211 -2.43 -18.71 -39.41
CA THR A 211 -1.82 -19.96 -38.93
C THR A 211 -2.88 -21.00 -38.60
N VAL A 212 -2.65 -22.25 -39.03
CA VAL A 212 -3.42 -23.44 -38.61
C VAL A 212 -2.44 -24.58 -38.43
N ALA A 213 -2.23 -25.02 -37.17
CA ALA A 213 -1.24 -26.05 -36.83
C ALA A 213 0.15 -25.75 -37.44
N ASP A 214 0.67 -26.61 -38.32
CA ASP A 214 1.97 -26.45 -39.00
C ASP A 214 1.90 -25.58 -40.27
N LYS A 215 0.73 -25.06 -40.65
CA LYS A 215 0.56 -24.21 -41.84
C LYS A 215 0.56 -22.74 -41.46
N GLN A 216 1.26 -21.95 -42.26
CA GLN A 216 1.32 -20.51 -42.14
C GLN A 216 1.24 -19.85 -43.52
N LEU A 217 0.48 -18.77 -43.62
CA LEU A 217 0.43 -17.88 -44.78
C LEU A 217 0.59 -16.43 -44.32
N ASN A 218 1.42 -15.67 -45.02
CA ASN A 218 1.56 -14.23 -44.82
C ASN A 218 1.02 -13.51 -46.05
N VAL A 219 0.09 -12.57 -45.85
CA VAL A 219 -0.47 -11.71 -46.89
C VAL A 219 -0.25 -10.25 -46.51
N SER A 220 -0.17 -9.37 -47.51
CA SER A 220 -0.14 -7.93 -47.25
C SER A 220 -1.50 -7.48 -46.73
N SER A 221 -1.53 -6.66 -45.68
CA SER A 221 -2.75 -6.02 -45.19
C SER A 221 -2.77 -4.55 -45.60
N ALA A 222 -3.95 -3.93 -45.71
CA ALA A 222 -3.98 -2.46 -45.81
C ALA A 222 -3.50 -1.82 -44.49
N ASP A 223 -3.50 -0.48 -44.41
CA ASP A 223 -3.08 0.28 -43.24
C ASP A 223 -4.06 0.13 -42.05
N ILE A 224 -4.04 -1.05 -41.43
CA ILE A 224 -4.79 -1.39 -40.21
C ILE A 224 -3.83 -1.41 -39.02
N GLN A 225 -4.28 -0.83 -37.91
CA GLN A 225 -3.52 -0.67 -36.67
C GLN A 225 -3.91 -1.69 -35.60
N ASN A 226 -5.16 -2.15 -35.60
CA ASN A 226 -5.65 -3.21 -34.72
C ASN A 226 -6.84 -3.94 -35.34
N LEU A 227 -7.18 -5.11 -34.80
CA LEU A 227 -8.42 -5.83 -35.05
C LEU A 227 -9.51 -5.24 -34.14
N HIS A 228 -10.64 -4.84 -34.70
CA HIS A 228 -11.72 -4.17 -33.97
C HIS A 228 -12.82 -5.13 -33.54
N HIS A 229 -13.17 -6.09 -34.36
CA HIS A 229 -14.16 -7.10 -34.01
C HIS A 229 -13.81 -8.43 -34.66
N VAL A 230 -14.19 -9.51 -34.00
CA VAL A 230 -14.09 -10.89 -34.47
C VAL A 230 -15.46 -11.34 -34.95
N ILE A 231 -15.47 -12.18 -35.98
CA ILE A 231 -16.69 -12.71 -36.56
C ILE A 231 -16.54 -14.23 -36.69
N LEU A 232 -17.52 -14.96 -36.16
CA LEU A 232 -17.71 -16.37 -36.46
C LEU A 232 -18.78 -16.46 -37.56
N GLN A 233 -18.46 -17.14 -38.66
CA GLN A 233 -19.25 -17.12 -39.88
C GLN A 233 -19.37 -18.51 -40.51
N GLY A 234 -20.57 -18.80 -41.04
CA GLY A 234 -20.87 -19.87 -41.97
C GLY A 234 -21.30 -19.36 -43.35
N TYR A 235 -21.06 -20.15 -44.39
CA TYR A 235 -21.51 -19.88 -45.76
C TYR A 235 -22.72 -20.75 -46.19
N ASN A 236 -23.90 -20.13 -46.21
CA ASN A 236 -25.18 -20.72 -46.55
C ASN A 236 -25.43 -20.70 -48.08
N TYR A 237 -24.93 -21.73 -48.76
CA TYR A 237 -25.02 -21.86 -50.20
C TYR A 237 -25.04 -23.35 -50.59
N ASP A 238 -25.93 -23.72 -51.51
CA ASP A 238 -25.93 -25.02 -52.18
C ASP A 238 -25.14 -24.94 -53.51
N PRO A 239 -24.01 -25.65 -53.66
CA PRO A 239 -23.20 -25.63 -54.87
C PRO A 239 -23.86 -26.23 -56.10
N ALA A 240 -25.00 -26.92 -55.96
CA ALA A 240 -25.80 -27.38 -57.09
C ALA A 240 -26.52 -26.23 -57.84
N TYR A 241 -26.59 -25.04 -57.25
CA TYR A 241 -27.27 -23.87 -57.81
C TYR A 241 -26.31 -22.69 -57.96
N PRO A 242 -26.50 -21.78 -58.94
CA PRO A 242 -25.68 -20.59 -59.07
C PRO A 242 -25.68 -19.73 -57.80
N LEU A 243 -24.58 -19.00 -57.57
CA LEU A 243 -24.44 -18.06 -56.47
C LEU A 243 -25.23 -16.77 -56.74
N ASN A 244 -26.53 -16.79 -56.47
CA ASN A 244 -27.45 -15.66 -56.65
C ASN A 244 -28.72 -15.83 -55.79
N ALA A 245 -29.71 -14.98 -56.04
CA ALA A 245 -31.00 -14.98 -55.34
C ALA A 245 -31.84 -16.26 -55.53
N GLN A 246 -31.40 -17.20 -56.37
CA GLN A 246 -32.06 -18.49 -56.59
C GLN A 246 -31.43 -19.64 -55.80
N ASN A 247 -30.50 -19.36 -54.88
CA ASN A 247 -29.86 -20.41 -54.09
C ASN A 247 -30.72 -20.83 -52.88
N PRO A 248 -31.03 -22.14 -52.70
CA PRO A 248 -31.84 -22.64 -51.59
C PRO A 248 -31.11 -22.73 -50.25
N GLY A 249 -29.79 -22.52 -50.21
CA GLY A 249 -29.02 -22.74 -49.00
C GLY A 249 -28.95 -24.21 -48.57
N VAL A 250 -28.37 -24.45 -47.40
CA VAL A 250 -28.13 -25.78 -46.84
C VAL A 250 -28.24 -25.77 -45.32
N ASP A 251 -28.42 -26.95 -44.71
CA ASP A 251 -28.40 -27.11 -43.26
C ASP A 251 -27.07 -27.73 -42.79
N TYR A 252 -26.40 -27.09 -41.84
CA TYR A 252 -25.24 -27.65 -41.14
C TYR A 252 -24.91 -26.86 -39.85
N ASP A 253 -24.15 -27.49 -38.96
CA ASP A 253 -23.70 -26.89 -37.71
C ASP A 253 -22.20 -26.58 -37.75
N ILE A 254 -21.82 -25.51 -37.07
CA ILE A 254 -20.44 -25.05 -36.84
C ILE A 254 -20.21 -25.06 -35.34
N TYR A 255 -19.09 -25.62 -34.90
CA TYR A 255 -18.74 -25.69 -33.48
C TYR A 255 -17.43 -24.96 -33.19
N CYS A 256 -17.48 -24.02 -32.25
CA CYS A 256 -16.34 -23.25 -31.79
C CYS A 256 -16.20 -23.39 -30.26
N HIS A 257 -15.04 -23.79 -29.76
CA HIS A 257 -14.85 -24.01 -28.32
C HIS A 257 -14.53 -22.73 -27.55
N ASP A 258 -13.66 -21.92 -28.13
CA ASP A 258 -13.23 -20.64 -27.56
C ASP A 258 -12.84 -19.66 -28.68
N ILE A 259 -12.78 -18.38 -28.30
CA ILE A 259 -12.14 -17.34 -29.09
C ILE A 259 -11.17 -16.59 -28.18
N THR A 260 -9.91 -16.52 -28.57
CA THR A 260 -8.89 -15.77 -27.87
C THR A 260 -8.48 -14.55 -28.67
N SER A 261 -8.21 -13.44 -28.01
CA SER A 261 -7.64 -12.23 -28.59
C SER A 261 -6.42 -11.79 -27.79
N ILE A 262 -5.35 -11.42 -28.47
CA ILE A 262 -4.17 -10.81 -27.87
C ILE A 262 -4.14 -9.33 -28.21
N SER A 263 -4.22 -8.49 -27.18
CA SER A 263 -4.17 -7.03 -27.35
C SER A 263 -2.94 -6.41 -26.74
N THR A 264 -2.62 -5.23 -27.24
CA THR A 264 -1.57 -4.35 -26.74
C THR A 264 -2.23 -3.02 -26.34
N GLY A 265 -2.07 -2.56 -25.10
CA GLY A 265 -2.68 -1.32 -24.65
C GLY A 265 -3.17 -1.31 -23.20
N ASN A 266 -4.17 -0.49 -22.91
CA ASN A 266 -4.84 -0.42 -21.61
C ASN A 266 -6.20 -1.08 -21.73
N ASN A 267 -6.56 -1.95 -20.79
CA ASN A 267 -7.86 -2.60 -20.73
C ASN A 267 -8.33 -2.74 -19.28
N VAL A 268 -9.64 -2.64 -19.07
CA VAL A 268 -10.27 -2.91 -17.79
C VAL A 268 -11.36 -3.97 -18.00
N PHE A 269 -11.19 -5.12 -17.39
CA PHE A 269 -12.15 -6.21 -17.44
C PHE A 269 -13.00 -6.23 -16.18
N ASN A 270 -14.30 -6.00 -16.34
CA ASN A 270 -15.26 -6.30 -15.29
C ASN A 270 -15.54 -7.80 -15.29
N THR A 271 -14.93 -8.52 -14.34
CA THR A 271 -15.05 -9.97 -14.21
C THR A 271 -16.46 -10.40 -13.78
N THR A 272 -17.22 -9.49 -13.16
CA THR A 272 -18.59 -9.75 -12.71
C THR A 272 -19.59 -9.65 -13.87
N ALA A 273 -19.42 -8.63 -14.72
CA ALA A 273 -20.25 -8.41 -15.90
C ALA A 273 -19.68 -9.07 -17.18
N GLU A 274 -18.54 -9.76 -17.08
CA GLU A 274 -17.82 -10.38 -18.20
C GLU A 274 -17.63 -9.40 -19.38
N THR A 275 -17.24 -8.17 -19.07
CA THR A 275 -17.27 -7.03 -19.99
C THR A 275 -15.97 -6.24 -19.97
N TYR A 276 -15.49 -5.83 -21.15
CA TYR A 276 -14.29 -5.00 -21.29
C TYR A 276 -14.61 -3.51 -21.47
N TYR A 277 -13.72 -2.68 -20.94
CA TYR A 277 -13.75 -1.23 -21.08
C TYR A 277 -12.36 -0.68 -21.44
N PRO A 278 -12.30 0.38 -22.27
CA PRO A 278 -11.03 1.00 -22.67
C PRO A 278 -10.42 1.92 -21.61
N SER A 279 -11.15 2.22 -20.53
CA SER A 279 -10.69 3.08 -19.42
C SER A 279 -11.29 2.66 -18.08
N ILE A 280 -10.62 3.02 -16.98
CA ILE A 280 -11.10 2.76 -15.63
C ILE A 280 -12.34 3.60 -15.34
N ARG A 281 -12.36 4.87 -15.77
CA ARG A 281 -13.53 5.75 -15.60
C ARG A 281 -14.77 5.16 -16.28
N GLN A 282 -14.65 4.66 -17.50
CA GLN A 282 -15.78 4.06 -18.18
C GLN A 282 -16.23 2.79 -17.45
N ALA A 283 -15.30 1.91 -17.07
CA ALA A 283 -15.61 0.70 -16.31
C ALA A 283 -16.37 1.01 -15.00
N VAL A 284 -15.87 1.95 -14.20
CA VAL A 284 -16.49 2.37 -12.94
C VAL A 284 -17.87 3.02 -13.17
N SER A 285 -18.02 3.82 -14.23
CA SER A 285 -19.31 4.44 -14.56
C SER A 285 -20.40 3.42 -14.87
N GLN A 286 -20.04 2.34 -15.58
CA GLN A 286 -20.94 1.27 -16.00
C GLN A 286 -21.09 0.16 -14.97
N ALA A 287 -20.18 0.07 -14.00
CA ALA A 287 -20.22 -0.93 -12.94
C ALA A 287 -21.50 -0.85 -12.12
N THR A 288 -22.02 -2.02 -11.74
CA THR A 288 -23.02 -2.18 -10.70
C THR A 288 -22.36 -2.32 -9.32
N SER A 289 -23.14 -2.07 -8.26
CA SER A 289 -22.66 -2.19 -6.89
C SER A 289 -22.17 -3.62 -6.60
N GLY A 290 -20.92 -3.75 -6.17
CA GLY A 290 -20.27 -5.02 -5.86
C GLY A 290 -19.43 -5.60 -6.98
N ASP A 291 -19.38 -4.95 -8.15
CA ASP A 291 -18.59 -5.44 -9.29
C ASP A 291 -17.08 -5.50 -8.98
N HIS A 292 -16.39 -6.42 -9.66
CA HIS A 292 -14.94 -6.56 -9.62
C HIS A 292 -14.33 -6.17 -10.98
N LEU A 293 -13.51 -5.12 -10.95
CA LEU A 293 -12.83 -4.55 -12.10
C LEU A 293 -11.34 -4.88 -12.01
N VAL A 294 -10.84 -5.58 -13.03
CA VAL A 294 -9.44 -5.95 -13.19
C VAL A 294 -8.80 -5.04 -14.23
N VAL A 295 -7.78 -4.30 -13.83
CA VAL A 295 -7.08 -3.29 -14.64
C VAL A 295 -5.80 -3.90 -15.18
N SER A 296 -5.57 -3.80 -16.49
CA SER A 296 -4.34 -4.28 -17.13
C SER A 296 -3.86 -3.19 -18.10
N GLY A 297 -2.68 -2.60 -17.90
CA GLY A 297 -2.28 -1.39 -18.65
C GLY A 297 -1.28 -0.49 -17.92
N THR A 298 -0.50 0.31 -18.65
CA THR A 298 0.47 1.27 -18.05
C THR A 298 0.23 2.73 -18.44
N GLY A 299 -0.89 3.06 -19.08
CA GLY A 299 -1.11 4.40 -19.65
C GLY A 299 -2.42 5.05 -19.23
N PHE A 300 -2.99 4.71 -18.07
CA PHE A 300 -4.23 5.34 -17.64
C PHE A 300 -3.93 6.76 -17.16
N ASN A 301 -4.38 7.78 -17.90
CA ASN A 301 -4.26 9.19 -17.53
C ASN A 301 -5.65 9.78 -17.35
N GLU A 302 -6.24 9.52 -16.18
CA GLU A 302 -7.64 9.82 -15.92
C GLU A 302 -7.91 9.99 -14.42
N GLN A 303 -8.92 10.80 -14.11
CA GLN A 303 -9.51 10.82 -12.79
C GLN A 303 -10.69 9.84 -12.73
N VAL A 304 -10.78 9.05 -11.67
CA VAL A 304 -11.80 8.02 -11.46
C VAL A 304 -12.65 8.38 -10.25
N ILE A 305 -13.98 8.39 -10.42
CA ILE A 305 -14.94 8.70 -9.35
C ILE A 305 -15.69 7.41 -9.01
N ILE A 306 -15.52 6.92 -7.78
CA ILE A 306 -16.16 5.72 -7.25
C ILE A 306 -17.24 6.13 -6.24
N ASP A 307 -18.49 6.05 -6.68
CA ASP A 307 -19.69 6.43 -5.92
C ASP A 307 -20.57 5.22 -5.53
N LYS A 308 -20.06 4.00 -5.75
CA LYS A 308 -20.70 2.73 -5.42
C LYS A 308 -19.67 1.72 -4.89
N PRO A 309 -20.09 0.73 -4.07
CA PRO A 309 -19.23 -0.40 -3.69
C PRO A 309 -18.68 -1.12 -4.91
N LEU A 310 -17.37 -1.39 -4.94
CA LEU A 310 -16.72 -2.20 -5.99
C LEU A 310 -15.30 -2.58 -5.58
N THR A 311 -14.73 -3.55 -6.29
CA THR A 311 -13.29 -3.84 -6.26
C THR A 311 -12.64 -3.30 -7.53
N LEU A 312 -11.58 -2.53 -7.38
CA LEU A 312 -10.67 -2.11 -8.46
C LEU A 312 -9.29 -2.69 -8.18
N GLU A 313 -8.88 -3.65 -8.99
CA GLU A 313 -7.66 -4.43 -8.79
C GLU A 313 -6.78 -4.39 -10.03
N GLY A 314 -5.50 -4.12 -9.85
CA GLY A 314 -4.52 -4.33 -10.91
C GLY A 314 -4.26 -5.81 -11.15
N ASP A 315 -4.27 -6.21 -12.42
CA ASP A 315 -4.05 -7.59 -12.86
C ASP A 315 -2.66 -8.09 -12.45
N ALA A 316 -2.63 -9.10 -11.58
CA ALA A 316 -1.38 -9.71 -11.12
C ALA A 316 -0.64 -10.50 -12.22
N ALA A 317 -1.33 -10.88 -13.30
CA ALA A 317 -0.71 -11.51 -14.47
C ALA A 317 -0.03 -10.49 -15.39
N PHE A 318 -0.17 -9.20 -15.12
CA PHE A 318 0.47 -8.17 -15.91
C PHE A 318 2.00 -8.21 -15.73
N GLN A 319 2.69 -8.72 -16.76
CA GLN A 319 4.07 -9.19 -16.65
C GLN A 319 5.14 -8.09 -16.54
N SER A 320 4.78 -6.80 -16.69
CA SER A 320 5.75 -5.70 -16.75
C SER A 320 5.75 -4.72 -15.58
N ALA A 321 4.71 -4.66 -14.73
CA ALA A 321 4.65 -3.89 -13.46
C ALA A 321 3.22 -4.01 -12.87
N LYS A 322 2.90 -3.27 -11.81
CA LYS A 322 1.50 -2.96 -11.47
C LYS A 322 0.92 -1.99 -12.52
N PRO A 323 -0.40 -1.99 -12.80
CA PRO A 323 -0.99 -1.04 -13.73
C PRO A 323 -0.79 0.41 -13.27
N LEU A 324 -0.30 1.25 -14.19
CA LEU A 324 0.07 2.63 -13.90
C LEU A 324 -1.09 3.59 -14.18
N LEU A 325 -1.48 4.34 -13.14
CA LEU A 325 -2.47 5.40 -13.16
C LEU A 325 -1.80 6.76 -12.88
N ASP A 326 -2.03 7.72 -13.77
CA ASP A 326 -1.61 9.11 -13.68
C ASP A 326 -2.85 10.01 -13.87
N PHE A 327 -2.73 11.30 -13.56
CA PHE A 327 -3.72 12.30 -13.91
C PHE A 327 -3.08 13.67 -14.10
N THR A 328 -3.01 14.10 -15.35
CA THR A 328 -2.41 15.38 -15.76
C THR A 328 -3.44 16.51 -15.98
N GLY A 329 -4.73 16.18 -15.84
CA GLY A 329 -5.86 17.07 -16.08
C GLY A 329 -6.16 18.01 -14.91
N THR A 330 -7.37 18.60 -14.94
CA THR A 330 -7.93 19.36 -13.82
C THR A 330 -8.98 18.52 -13.11
N ALA A 331 -8.79 18.28 -11.81
CA ALA A 331 -9.68 17.42 -11.03
C ALA A 331 -11.09 18.03 -10.93
N THR A 332 -12.10 17.20 -11.04
CA THR A 332 -13.49 17.51 -10.65
C THR A 332 -13.79 16.80 -9.34
N GLY A 333 -14.43 17.46 -8.38
CA GLY A 333 -14.66 16.88 -7.05
C GLY A 333 -13.41 16.92 -6.18
N LYS A 334 -13.00 15.79 -5.59
CA LYS A 334 -11.82 15.71 -4.73
C LYS A 334 -10.54 15.74 -5.59
N SER A 335 -9.51 16.41 -5.08
CA SER A 335 -8.26 16.67 -5.82
C SER A 335 -7.33 15.44 -5.78
N SER A 336 -7.71 14.39 -6.51
CA SER A 336 -7.01 13.10 -6.54
C SER A 336 -7.17 12.35 -7.87
N ILE A 337 -6.38 11.28 -8.05
CA ILE A 337 -6.59 10.32 -9.14
C ILE A 337 -7.90 9.55 -8.90
N ILE A 338 -8.09 9.01 -7.70
CA ILE A 338 -9.31 8.31 -7.30
C ILE A 338 -10.06 9.12 -6.24
N ASP A 339 -11.32 9.45 -6.53
CA ASP A 339 -12.29 10.07 -5.61
C ASP A 339 -13.30 9.01 -5.18
N ILE A 340 -13.32 8.66 -3.88
CA ILE A 340 -14.23 7.64 -3.32
C ILE A 340 -15.26 8.30 -2.42
N SER A 341 -16.54 8.04 -2.69
CA SER A 341 -17.69 8.50 -1.88
C SER A 341 -18.62 7.36 -1.45
N ALA A 342 -18.23 6.10 -1.67
CA ALA A 342 -18.98 4.90 -1.30
C ALA A 342 -18.28 4.07 -0.21
N ASN A 343 -19.05 3.20 0.44
CA ASN A 343 -18.54 2.16 1.32
C ASN A 343 -18.11 0.91 0.55
N ASN A 344 -17.41 0.00 1.23
CA ASN A 344 -17.01 -1.31 0.71
C ASN A 344 -16.26 -1.21 -0.63
N VAL A 345 -15.28 -0.31 -0.69
CA VAL A 345 -14.41 -0.15 -1.86
C VAL A 345 -13.05 -0.76 -1.57
N LEU A 346 -12.58 -1.61 -2.48
CA LEU A 346 -11.24 -2.17 -2.47
C LEU A 346 -10.43 -1.61 -3.64
N ILE A 347 -9.30 -0.95 -3.33
CA ILE A 347 -8.30 -0.50 -4.30
C ILE A 347 -7.04 -1.35 -4.12
N LYS A 348 -6.66 -2.13 -5.12
CA LYS A 348 -5.63 -3.15 -4.96
C LYS A 348 -4.64 -3.21 -6.11
N ASN A 349 -3.36 -3.41 -5.78
CA ASN A 349 -2.32 -3.76 -6.75
C ASN A 349 -2.15 -2.76 -7.92
N LEU A 350 -2.34 -1.46 -7.67
CA LEU A 350 -2.13 -0.41 -8.66
C LEU A 350 -0.84 0.37 -8.39
N ASP A 351 -0.28 0.98 -9.43
CA ASP A 351 0.77 1.99 -9.35
C ASP A 351 0.18 3.37 -9.63
N PHE A 352 0.46 4.33 -8.77
CA PHE A 352 0.00 5.71 -8.89
C PHE A 352 1.19 6.63 -9.08
N HIS A 353 1.16 7.42 -10.15
CA HIS A 353 2.11 8.49 -10.37
C HIS A 353 1.38 9.83 -10.25
N VAL A 354 1.63 10.54 -9.16
CA VAL A 354 0.80 11.67 -8.73
C VAL A 354 1.50 12.98 -9.03
N ASP A 355 0.92 13.78 -9.93
CA ASP A 355 1.39 15.13 -10.19
C ASP A 355 0.97 16.09 -9.07
N LEU A 356 1.88 16.32 -8.11
CA LEU A 356 1.65 17.22 -6.99
C LEU A 356 1.54 18.70 -7.39
N SER A 357 1.78 19.03 -8.67
CA SER A 357 1.51 20.36 -9.22
C SER A 357 0.09 20.51 -9.78
N LYS A 358 -0.72 19.45 -9.77
CA LYS A 358 -2.11 19.43 -10.25
C LYS A 358 -3.09 18.96 -9.19
N ILE A 359 -2.72 17.93 -8.42
CA ILE A 359 -3.58 17.26 -7.46
C ILE A 359 -2.87 17.02 -6.14
N ASN A 360 -3.63 16.59 -5.12
CA ASN A 360 -3.14 16.46 -3.75
C ASN A 360 -2.75 15.02 -3.38
N SER A 361 -3.41 14.02 -3.97
CA SER A 361 -3.40 12.63 -3.50
C SER A 361 -3.60 11.63 -4.63
N ALA A 362 -3.14 10.39 -4.42
CA ALA A 362 -3.56 9.26 -5.25
C ALA A 362 -5.04 8.95 -4.98
N VAL A 363 -5.42 8.81 -3.71
CA VAL A 363 -6.79 8.51 -3.30
C VAL A 363 -7.27 9.50 -2.25
N ILE A 364 -8.48 10.03 -2.44
CA ILE A 364 -9.24 10.71 -1.39
C ILE A 364 -10.57 9.99 -1.24
N ALA A 365 -10.82 9.45 -0.04
CA ALA A 365 -12.07 8.79 0.30
C ALA A 365 -12.80 9.57 1.39
N SER A 366 -14.02 10.03 1.12
CA SER A 366 -14.88 10.62 2.15
C SER A 366 -16.34 10.70 1.73
N SER A 367 -17.22 10.36 2.68
CA SER A 367 -18.68 10.53 2.61
C SER A 367 -19.26 10.21 3.98
N ALA A 368 -20.43 10.78 4.31
CA ALA A 368 -21.10 10.51 5.58
C ALA A 368 -21.53 9.03 5.75
N SER A 369 -21.65 8.30 4.64
CA SER A 369 -22.01 6.88 4.61
C SER A 369 -20.86 5.97 4.19
N MET A 370 -19.64 6.50 4.06
CA MET A 370 -18.47 5.70 3.74
C MET A 370 -18.18 4.74 4.90
N ASP A 371 -17.74 3.52 4.60
CA ASP A 371 -17.21 2.59 5.58
C ASP A 371 -16.44 1.48 4.86
N THR A 372 -15.55 0.77 5.57
CA THR A 372 -14.80 -0.37 5.03
C THR A 372 -14.05 -0.02 3.74
N ILE A 373 -13.10 0.91 3.85
CA ILE A 373 -12.19 1.27 2.74
C ILE A 373 -10.95 0.40 2.82
N SER A 374 -10.72 -0.41 1.79
CA SER A 374 -9.57 -1.30 1.70
C SER A 374 -8.60 -0.82 0.62
N ILE A 375 -7.34 -0.63 0.98
CA ILE A 375 -6.26 -0.15 0.10
C ILE A 375 -5.09 -1.11 0.30
N VAL A 376 -4.85 -1.97 -0.70
CA VAL A 376 -3.99 -3.15 -0.54
C VAL A 376 -2.94 -3.25 -1.64
N GLY A 377 -1.67 -3.35 -1.27
CA GLY A 377 -0.60 -3.67 -2.20
C GLY A 377 -0.38 -2.62 -3.29
N ASN A 378 -0.73 -1.35 -3.06
CA ASN A 378 -0.53 -0.28 -4.04
C ASN A 378 0.86 0.34 -3.94
N HIS A 379 1.30 0.98 -5.01
CA HIS A 379 2.52 1.79 -5.06
C HIS A 379 2.14 3.24 -5.40
N VAL A 380 2.73 4.22 -4.74
CA VAL A 380 2.49 5.64 -5.02
C VAL A 380 3.81 6.38 -5.10
N SER A 381 4.04 7.05 -6.23
CA SER A 381 5.20 7.89 -6.46
C SER A 381 4.76 9.33 -6.82
N PRO A 382 5.31 10.36 -6.15
CA PRO A 382 4.99 11.74 -6.47
C PRO A 382 5.92 12.28 -7.56
N TYR A 383 5.40 13.15 -8.42
CA TYR A 383 6.18 14.00 -9.31
C TYR A 383 5.57 15.39 -9.41
N LYS A 384 6.20 16.27 -10.20
CA LYS A 384 5.67 17.59 -10.53
C LYS A 384 5.89 17.87 -12.01
N SER A 385 4.81 18.21 -12.74
CA SER A 385 4.94 18.73 -14.11
C SER A 385 5.32 20.22 -14.15
N THR A 386 5.11 20.95 -13.05
CA THR A 386 5.47 22.38 -12.93
C THR A 386 6.14 22.70 -11.59
N GLY A 387 6.69 23.92 -11.45
CA GLY A 387 7.50 24.32 -10.30
C GLY A 387 6.75 24.43 -8.96
N ASP A 388 5.43 24.56 -8.96
CA ASP A 388 4.63 24.79 -7.76
C ASP A 388 3.83 23.56 -7.32
N PHE A 389 3.44 23.51 -6.05
CA PHE A 389 2.50 22.50 -5.54
C PHE A 389 1.07 23.02 -5.68
N ALA A 390 0.13 22.19 -6.14
CA ALA A 390 -1.28 22.56 -6.24
C ALA A 390 -1.96 22.69 -4.86
N GLY A 391 -1.69 21.74 -3.97
CA GLY A 391 -2.33 21.63 -2.68
C GLY A 391 -1.68 22.43 -1.56
N ALA A 392 -2.51 22.96 -0.66
CA ALA A 392 -2.08 23.42 0.66
C ALA A 392 -1.31 22.29 1.38
N TYR A 393 -0.28 22.67 2.14
CA TYR A 393 0.66 21.73 2.77
C TYR A 393 -0.02 20.53 3.46
N GLY A 394 -1.04 20.81 4.28
CA GLY A 394 -1.74 19.78 5.06
C GLY A 394 -2.57 18.79 4.23
N LEU A 395 -2.85 19.07 2.96
CA LEU A 395 -3.67 18.22 2.09
C LEU A 395 -2.86 17.28 1.20
N ARG A 396 -1.53 17.45 1.12
CA ARG A 396 -0.65 16.69 0.22
C ARG A 396 -0.30 15.32 0.79
N ASN A 397 -1.27 14.43 0.90
CA ASN A 397 -1.08 13.07 1.42
C ASN A 397 -1.25 12.06 0.29
N ALA A 398 -0.50 10.97 0.24
CA ALA A 398 -0.68 9.96 -0.81
C ALA A 398 -2.11 9.36 -0.74
N PHE A 399 -2.57 9.06 0.47
CA PHE A 399 -3.93 8.64 0.78
C PHE A 399 -4.55 9.57 1.83
N SER A 400 -5.75 10.10 1.55
CA SER A 400 -6.54 10.88 2.52
C SER A 400 -7.89 10.23 2.77
N ILE A 401 -8.15 9.74 3.98
CA ILE A 401 -9.40 9.07 4.34
C ILE A 401 -10.14 9.93 5.37
N ASN A 402 -11.27 10.49 4.96
CA ASN A 402 -12.10 11.35 5.78
C ASN A 402 -11.35 12.54 6.43
N TYR A 403 -10.27 13.01 5.79
CA TYR A 403 -9.28 13.86 6.45
C TYR A 403 -9.47 15.37 6.17
N ALA A 404 -9.27 16.19 7.20
CA ALA A 404 -9.26 17.65 7.16
C ALA A 404 -10.52 18.24 6.49
N THR A 405 -10.37 19.02 5.41
CA THR A 405 -11.52 19.64 4.70
C THR A 405 -12.45 18.62 4.05
N TYR A 406 -12.01 17.37 3.91
CA TYR A 406 -12.81 16.27 3.38
C TYR A 406 -13.51 15.48 4.48
N ARG A 407 -13.35 15.85 5.76
CA ARG A 407 -14.00 15.16 6.88
C ARG A 407 -15.52 15.30 6.79
N ALA A 408 -16.19 14.15 6.74
CA ALA A 408 -17.61 13.95 6.92
C ALA A 408 -17.87 13.28 8.29
N GLY A 409 -19.13 13.26 8.72
CA GLY A 409 -19.53 12.52 9.92
C GLY A 409 -19.51 11.01 9.69
N GLY A 410 -19.61 10.23 10.78
CA GLY A 410 -19.57 8.77 10.76
C GLY A 410 -18.24 8.23 11.29
N ASP A 411 -18.25 6.99 11.78
CA ASP A 411 -17.05 6.24 12.13
C ASP A 411 -16.73 5.29 10.97
N HIS A 412 -15.47 5.28 10.51
CA HIS A 412 -15.09 4.54 9.29
C HIS A 412 -14.03 3.46 9.58
N GLY A 413 -14.22 2.28 9.00
CA GLY A 413 -13.23 1.20 8.98
C GLY A 413 -12.26 1.34 7.81
N VAL A 414 -10.96 1.19 8.08
CA VAL A 414 -9.87 1.25 7.10
C VAL A 414 -9.02 -0.02 7.17
N TYR A 415 -8.76 -0.61 6.01
CA TYR A 415 -7.80 -1.70 5.85
C TYR A 415 -6.69 -1.24 4.90
N PHE A 416 -5.52 -0.95 5.44
CA PHE A 416 -4.38 -0.39 4.70
C PHE A 416 -3.19 -1.34 4.80
N GLU A 417 -3.00 -2.19 3.79
CA GLU A 417 -2.01 -3.27 3.84
C GLU A 417 -1.04 -3.28 2.66
N GLY A 418 0.25 -3.48 2.94
CA GLY A 418 1.23 -3.81 1.90
C GLY A 418 1.49 -2.69 0.90
N ASN A 419 1.12 -1.45 1.22
CA ASN A 419 1.29 -0.32 0.33
C ASN A 419 2.69 0.28 0.45
N THR A 420 3.19 0.82 -0.66
CA THR A 420 4.45 1.56 -0.73
C THR A 420 4.18 3.00 -1.14
N VAL A 421 4.72 3.96 -0.39
CA VAL A 421 4.71 5.39 -0.74
C VAL A 421 6.14 5.90 -0.81
N ASP A 422 6.52 6.33 -2.01
CA ASP A 422 7.86 6.82 -2.34
C ASP A 422 7.98 8.34 -2.22
N ALA A 423 9.23 8.81 -2.30
CA ALA A 423 9.58 10.23 -2.37
C ALA A 423 10.78 10.45 -3.29
N ASP A 424 10.75 11.54 -4.07
CA ASP A 424 11.95 12.05 -4.75
C ASP A 424 12.66 13.04 -3.83
N LEU A 425 13.58 12.50 -3.03
CA LEU A 425 14.38 13.27 -2.09
C LEU A 425 15.38 14.20 -2.77
N SER A 426 15.77 13.90 -4.02
CA SER A 426 16.77 14.69 -4.75
C SER A 426 16.20 16.04 -5.20
N ASN A 427 14.91 16.06 -5.57
CA ASN A 427 14.21 17.26 -6.01
C ASN A 427 13.20 17.80 -4.99
N ASN A 428 13.19 17.23 -3.77
CA ASN A 428 12.24 17.56 -2.70
C ASN A 428 10.77 17.46 -3.15
N ILE A 429 10.45 16.41 -3.91
CA ILE A 429 9.08 16.10 -4.33
C ILE A 429 8.60 14.94 -3.47
N ILE A 430 7.81 15.29 -2.45
CA ILE A 430 7.46 14.39 -1.37
C ILE A 430 6.06 14.70 -0.86
N PHE A 431 5.31 13.66 -0.51
CA PHE A 431 4.06 13.83 0.20
C PHE A 431 4.32 14.31 1.63
N ARG A 432 3.39 15.09 2.17
CA ARG A 432 3.39 15.45 3.59
C ARG A 432 3.13 14.22 4.48
N SER A 433 2.29 13.29 4.03
CA SER A 433 1.96 12.05 4.73
C SER A 433 1.65 10.91 3.76
N GLY A 434 1.91 9.67 4.16
CA GLY A 434 1.57 8.47 3.38
C GLY A 434 0.08 8.23 3.45
N LEU A 435 -0.45 8.09 4.66
CA LEU A 435 -1.89 8.05 4.91
C LEU A 435 -2.27 9.00 6.04
N SER A 436 -3.27 9.84 5.80
CA SER A 436 -3.89 10.67 6.81
C SER A 436 -5.38 10.34 6.93
N ALA A 437 -5.80 9.99 8.14
CA ALA A 437 -7.15 9.53 8.45
C ALA A 437 -7.75 10.25 9.67
N ASP A 438 -8.99 10.73 9.55
CA ASP A 438 -9.75 11.24 10.69
C ASP A 438 -11.03 10.43 10.91
N VAL A 439 -11.41 10.21 12.17
CA VAL A 439 -12.62 9.47 12.56
C VAL A 439 -12.64 8.05 11.96
N CYS A 440 -11.46 7.43 11.92
CA CYS A 440 -11.25 6.11 11.34
C CYS A 440 -10.66 5.14 12.35
N THR A 441 -11.04 3.87 12.26
CA THR A 441 -10.35 2.75 12.91
C THR A 441 -9.97 1.67 11.93
N GLY A 442 -9.15 0.68 12.35
CA GLY A 442 -8.86 -0.48 11.52
C GLY A 442 -7.40 -0.94 11.55
N GLN A 443 -6.95 -1.47 10.43
CA GLN A 443 -5.69 -2.22 10.32
C GLN A 443 -4.74 -1.52 9.35
N PHE A 444 -3.49 -1.34 9.76
CA PHE A 444 -2.43 -0.68 9.00
C PHE A 444 -1.20 -1.59 9.04
N LEU A 445 -1.06 -2.46 8.04
CA LEU A 445 -0.19 -3.63 8.12
C LEU A 445 0.84 -3.66 6.98
N ASN A 446 2.07 -4.05 7.26
CA ASN A 446 3.06 -4.39 6.23
C ASN A 446 3.36 -3.25 5.21
N ASN A 447 3.14 -1.98 5.55
CA ASN A 447 3.35 -0.86 4.64
C ASN A 447 4.79 -0.35 4.69
N THR A 448 5.26 0.23 3.58
CA THR A 448 6.55 0.94 3.51
C THR A 448 6.29 2.39 3.09
N LEU A 449 6.54 3.34 3.97
CA LEU A 449 6.11 4.73 3.78
C LEU A 449 7.31 5.68 3.95
N GLN A 450 7.48 6.58 2.98
CA GLN A 450 8.53 7.60 2.98
C GLN A 450 7.94 8.98 2.71
N THR A 451 7.70 9.78 3.75
CA THR A 451 7.08 11.11 3.64
C THR A 451 7.75 12.18 4.50
N LEU A 452 7.37 13.45 4.31
CA LEU A 452 8.05 14.60 4.91
C LEU A 452 7.71 14.81 6.40
N ASN A 453 6.42 14.74 6.77
CA ASN A 453 5.99 14.73 8.16
C ASN A 453 5.65 13.28 8.52
N GLN A 454 4.51 13.01 9.16
CA GLN A 454 4.14 11.66 9.55
C GLN A 454 3.75 10.82 8.34
N ASP A 455 4.39 9.68 8.20
CA ASP A 455 4.06 8.61 7.26
C ASP A 455 2.63 8.12 7.45
N LEU A 456 2.17 8.02 8.69
CA LEU A 456 0.80 7.66 9.04
C LEU A 456 0.24 8.62 10.10
N THR A 457 -0.96 9.13 9.88
CA THR A 457 -1.69 9.97 10.84
C THR A 457 -3.11 9.43 11.03
N ILE A 458 -3.51 9.18 12.27
CA ILE A 458 -4.86 8.75 12.64
C ILE A 458 -5.36 9.62 13.80
N ARG A 459 -6.53 10.27 13.63
CA ARG A 459 -7.05 11.24 14.61
C ARG A 459 -8.55 11.11 14.85
N PHE A 460 -9.03 11.59 16.00
CA PHE A 460 -10.47 11.74 16.31
C PHE A 460 -11.27 10.43 16.22
N PHE A 461 -10.65 9.31 16.58
CA PHE A 461 -11.24 7.99 16.47
C PHE A 461 -11.92 7.60 17.78
N LYS A 462 -13.04 6.87 17.68
CA LYS A 462 -13.88 6.52 18.84
C LYS A 462 -13.78 5.05 19.18
N ASN A 463 -14.63 4.24 18.56
CA ASN A 463 -14.80 2.83 18.90
C ASN A 463 -14.02 1.96 17.94
N GLY A 464 -13.34 0.93 18.46
CA GLY A 464 -12.63 -0.05 17.66
C GLY A 464 -11.13 -0.10 17.93
N ILE A 465 -10.44 -0.96 17.18
CA ILE A 465 -9.01 -1.19 17.32
C ILE A 465 -8.29 -0.40 16.22
N ILE A 466 -7.23 0.31 16.61
CA ILE A 466 -6.18 0.79 15.72
C ILE A 466 -5.05 -0.21 15.82
N ASN A 467 -4.87 -1.05 14.80
CA ASN A 467 -3.80 -2.02 14.76
C ASN A 467 -2.76 -1.62 13.71
N ILE A 468 -1.53 -1.36 14.15
CA ILE A 468 -0.43 -0.87 13.31
C ILE A 468 0.74 -1.84 13.46
N GLN A 469 0.92 -2.72 12.47
CA GLN A 469 1.90 -3.81 12.59
C GLN A 469 2.79 -3.99 11.38
N ASN A 470 4.05 -4.34 11.64
CA ASN A 470 5.04 -4.70 10.61
C ASN A 470 5.25 -3.63 9.53
N ASN A 471 5.07 -2.35 9.86
CA ASN A 471 5.30 -1.26 8.92
C ASN A 471 6.75 -0.76 8.99
N HIS A 472 7.21 -0.22 7.86
CA HIS A 472 8.46 0.53 7.73
C HIS A 472 8.14 2.02 7.54
N PHE A 473 8.35 2.80 8.58
CA PHE A 473 8.20 4.25 8.59
C PHE A 473 9.58 4.89 8.38
N ASN A 474 9.85 5.35 7.16
CA ASN A 474 11.15 5.91 6.77
C ASN A 474 11.15 7.45 6.74
N GLY A 475 9.99 8.08 6.87
CA GLY A 475 9.80 9.53 6.87
C GLY A 475 9.79 10.11 8.28
N GLY A 476 8.78 10.93 8.57
CA GLY A 476 8.53 11.49 9.90
C GLY A 476 7.61 10.65 10.79
N GLY A 477 7.34 9.39 10.44
CA GLY A 477 6.83 8.43 11.41
C GLY A 477 5.32 8.41 11.60
N LEU A 478 4.86 8.20 12.83
CA LEU A 478 3.45 7.96 13.16
C LEU A 478 2.89 9.04 14.09
N GLU A 479 1.68 9.55 13.80
CA GLU A 479 0.87 10.34 14.73
C GLU A 479 -0.46 9.64 15.03
N ILE A 480 -0.72 9.43 16.33
CA ILE A 480 -2.00 9.04 16.91
C ILE A 480 -2.50 10.19 17.76
N ALA A 481 -3.70 10.70 17.49
CA ALA A 481 -4.20 11.87 18.22
C ALA A 481 -5.68 11.75 18.58
N THR A 482 -6.00 12.26 19.77
CA THR A 482 -7.38 12.55 20.18
C THR A 482 -8.31 11.33 20.04
N PRO A 483 -8.01 10.20 20.71
CA PRO A 483 -9.04 9.18 20.95
C PRO A 483 -10.24 9.80 21.69
N GLU A 484 -11.45 9.60 21.17
CA GLU A 484 -12.70 10.19 21.67
C GLU A 484 -13.63 9.14 22.33
N SER A 485 -13.06 8.01 22.78
CA SER A 485 -13.78 6.97 23.51
C SER A 485 -12.79 6.04 24.22
N LYS A 486 -13.21 5.45 25.34
CA LYS A 486 -12.44 4.41 26.04
C LYS A 486 -12.60 3.01 25.45
N ASN A 487 -13.57 2.83 24.55
CA ASN A 487 -13.96 1.52 24.01
C ASN A 487 -13.14 1.19 22.76
N GLY A 488 -11.85 0.91 22.95
CA GLY A 488 -10.94 0.62 21.86
C GLY A 488 -9.57 0.18 22.35
N LEU A 489 -8.64 0.06 21.42
CA LEU A 489 -7.23 -0.22 21.68
C LEU A 489 -6.40 0.41 20.57
N VAL A 490 -5.32 1.09 20.95
CA VAL A 490 -4.23 1.44 20.03
C VAL A 490 -3.13 0.40 20.22
N ASP A 491 -2.86 -0.40 19.19
CA ASP A 491 -1.83 -1.44 19.20
C ASP A 491 -0.80 -1.15 18.11
N ILE A 492 0.44 -0.90 18.52
CA ILE A 492 1.56 -0.52 17.64
C ILE A 492 2.66 -1.54 17.85
N GLU A 493 2.74 -2.55 16.98
CA GLU A 493 3.61 -3.71 17.18
C GLU A 493 4.57 -3.98 16.00
N ASN A 494 5.80 -4.39 16.30
CA ASN A 494 6.74 -4.93 15.30
C ASN A 494 7.05 -3.98 14.13
N ASN A 495 6.93 -2.66 14.32
CA ASN A 495 7.23 -1.68 13.29
C ASN A 495 8.71 -1.25 13.35
N THR A 496 9.22 -0.81 12.20
CA THR A 496 10.52 -0.15 12.10
C THR A 496 10.31 1.34 11.84
N PHE A 497 10.84 2.17 12.72
CA PHE A 497 10.91 3.61 12.58
C PHE A 497 12.35 4.01 12.27
N ASN A 498 12.56 4.66 11.14
CA ASN A 498 13.84 5.21 10.73
C ASN A 498 13.74 6.74 10.70
N GLY A 499 14.21 7.38 11.77
CA GLY A 499 14.18 8.82 11.94
C GLY A 499 15.22 9.60 11.12
N ALA A 500 15.99 8.97 10.23
CA ALA A 500 17.06 9.65 9.49
C ALA A 500 16.58 10.90 8.74
N MET A 501 15.35 10.86 8.18
CA MET A 501 14.71 12.04 7.59
C MET A 501 13.93 12.86 8.63
N GLY A 502 13.04 12.20 9.38
CA GLY A 502 12.08 12.86 10.28
C GLY A 502 12.68 13.55 11.51
N SER A 503 13.86 13.13 11.96
CA SER A 503 14.51 13.60 13.20
C SER A 503 14.87 15.08 13.24
N GLN A 504 14.78 15.80 12.12
CA GLN A 504 14.95 17.25 12.06
C GLN A 504 13.65 18.03 12.33
N TYR A 505 12.49 17.38 12.26
CA TYR A 505 11.20 18.09 12.20
C TYR A 505 10.14 17.56 13.19
N THR A 506 10.26 16.30 13.65
CA THR A 506 9.27 15.69 14.54
C THR A 506 9.80 14.42 15.23
N SER A 507 9.05 13.89 16.21
CA SER A 507 9.35 12.57 16.77
C SER A 507 8.85 11.44 15.87
N SER A 508 9.53 10.30 15.90
CA SER A 508 9.18 9.14 15.06
C SER A 508 7.81 8.53 15.40
N LEU A 509 7.38 8.67 16.64
CA LEU A 509 6.04 8.34 17.10
C LEU A 509 5.54 9.49 17.98
N ARG A 510 4.35 10.00 17.66
CA ARG A 510 3.58 10.95 18.47
C ARG A 510 2.28 10.31 18.88
N ILE A 511 1.97 10.37 20.16
CA ILE A 511 0.71 9.90 20.70
C ILE A 511 0.19 10.96 21.68
N LYS A 512 -1.01 11.49 21.41
CA LYS A 512 -1.51 12.67 22.13
C LYS A 512 -3.02 12.74 22.41
N ASP A 513 -3.37 13.52 23.42
CA ASP A 513 -4.74 13.92 23.80
C ASP A 513 -5.69 12.76 24.14
N ASN A 514 -5.33 11.94 25.13
CA ASN A 514 -6.17 10.80 25.57
C ASN A 514 -7.08 11.15 26.74
N PHE A 515 -8.12 11.93 26.48
CA PHE A 515 -9.08 12.34 27.50
C PHE A 515 -9.93 11.18 28.02
N ASP A 516 -10.14 10.15 27.19
CA ASP A 516 -11.02 9.03 27.50
C ASP A 516 -10.29 7.78 28.04
N PHE A 517 -8.99 7.86 28.33
CA PHE A 517 -8.21 6.73 28.85
C PHE A 517 -8.22 5.48 27.95
N MET A 518 -8.27 5.65 26.63
CA MET A 518 -8.14 4.52 25.71
C MET A 518 -6.80 3.82 25.94
N PRO A 519 -6.75 2.49 26.09
CA PRO A 519 -5.48 1.77 26.25
C PRO A 519 -4.64 1.86 24.97
N ALA A 520 -3.34 2.06 25.15
CA ALA A 520 -2.36 2.03 24.07
C ALA A 520 -1.19 1.10 24.41
N VAL A 521 -0.81 0.24 23.48
CA VAL A 521 0.35 -0.67 23.59
C VAL A 521 1.31 -0.36 22.45
N ILE A 522 2.56 -0.09 22.79
CA ILE A 522 3.67 0.14 21.85
C ILE A 522 4.71 -0.93 22.12
N LYS A 523 4.79 -1.94 21.25
CA LYS A 523 5.53 -3.15 21.54
C LYS A 523 6.44 -3.65 20.42
N ASN A 524 7.62 -4.18 20.78
CA ASN A 524 8.54 -4.83 19.83
C ASN A 524 8.94 -3.96 18.62
N ASN A 525 8.87 -2.63 18.74
CA ASN A 525 9.25 -1.74 17.65
C ASN A 525 10.76 -1.43 17.68
N GLN A 526 11.32 -1.13 16.52
CA GLN A 526 12.69 -0.67 16.36
C GLN A 526 12.71 0.80 15.97
N PHE A 527 13.27 1.65 16.83
CA PHE A 527 13.51 3.07 16.55
C PHE A 527 14.99 3.28 16.25
N THR A 528 15.28 3.78 15.06
CA THR A 528 16.65 3.97 14.56
C THR A 528 16.85 5.39 14.02
N ASN A 529 18.07 5.92 14.15
CA ASN A 529 18.47 7.22 13.61
C ASN A 529 17.60 8.40 14.06
N HIS A 530 16.95 8.30 15.22
CA HIS A 530 16.11 9.36 15.75
C HIS A 530 16.92 10.38 16.56
N ASN A 531 16.50 11.64 16.51
CA ASN A 531 16.74 12.60 17.59
C ASN A 531 15.63 12.52 18.63
N TRP A 532 14.41 12.16 18.22
CA TRP A 532 13.30 11.95 19.13
C TRP A 532 12.49 10.75 18.66
N ALA A 533 12.48 9.66 19.43
CA ALA A 533 11.71 8.47 19.07
C ALA A 533 10.24 8.62 19.43
N ILE A 534 9.89 8.64 20.72
CA ILE A 534 8.48 8.68 21.18
C ILE A 534 8.18 9.98 21.93
N SER A 535 7.14 10.68 21.49
CA SER A 535 6.51 11.82 22.17
C SER A 535 5.13 11.41 22.68
N VAL A 536 4.98 11.35 24.00
CA VAL A 536 3.72 11.09 24.70
C VAL A 536 3.24 12.41 25.29
N GLU A 537 2.17 12.96 24.73
CA GLU A 537 1.76 14.35 24.96
C GLU A 537 0.31 14.38 25.46
N ASN A 538 0.07 14.67 26.74
CA ASN A 538 -1.26 14.59 27.33
C ASN A 538 -1.95 13.23 27.06
N PHE A 539 -1.23 12.14 27.32
CA PHE A 539 -1.71 10.78 27.04
C PHE A 539 -1.41 9.84 28.21
N SER A 540 -2.44 9.18 28.74
CA SER A 540 -2.36 8.20 29.81
C SER A 540 -2.82 6.81 29.36
N ASN A 541 -2.72 5.80 30.23
CA ASN A 541 -3.08 4.39 29.95
C ASN A 541 -2.27 3.77 28.80
N ILE A 542 -0.95 3.98 28.84
CA ILE A 542 -0.01 3.53 27.81
C ILE A 542 0.99 2.52 28.36
N SER A 543 1.29 1.49 27.56
CA SER A 543 2.33 0.50 27.83
C SER A 543 3.36 0.50 26.71
N ILE A 544 4.63 0.77 27.05
CA ILE A 544 5.76 0.77 26.11
C ILE A 544 6.65 -0.41 26.46
N GLU A 545 6.59 -1.46 25.64
CA GLU A 545 7.13 -2.79 25.95
C GLU A 545 8.14 -3.28 24.91
N ASP A 546 9.27 -3.83 25.35
CA ASP A 546 10.15 -4.62 24.48
C ASP A 546 10.64 -3.89 23.20
N ASN A 547 10.66 -2.55 23.19
CA ASN A 547 11.14 -1.76 22.05
C ASN A 547 12.66 -1.58 22.12
N THR A 548 13.28 -1.37 20.95
CA THR A 548 14.71 -1.04 20.85
C THR A 548 14.91 0.36 20.31
N PHE A 549 15.69 1.17 21.03
CA PHE A 549 16.01 2.55 20.68
C PHE A 549 17.49 2.69 20.34
N THR A 550 17.77 3.11 19.10
CA THR A 550 19.11 3.38 18.58
C THR A 550 19.14 4.78 17.94
N PRO A 551 19.43 5.82 18.72
CA PRO A 551 19.50 7.20 18.24
C PRO A 551 20.47 7.40 17.08
N ASP A 552 20.35 8.55 16.40
CA ASP A 552 21.34 8.99 15.42
C ASP A 552 22.76 8.98 16.03
N ALA A 553 23.71 8.43 15.26
CA ALA A 553 25.07 8.18 15.73
C ALA A 553 25.80 9.44 16.21
N ASN A 554 25.45 10.61 15.68
CA ASN A 554 26.09 11.90 15.93
C ASN A 554 25.27 12.82 16.84
N SER A 555 24.04 12.45 17.19
CA SER A 555 23.19 13.28 18.05
C SER A 555 23.79 13.48 19.44
N THR A 556 23.80 14.72 19.93
CA THR A 556 24.22 15.01 21.31
C THR A 556 23.03 15.23 22.25
N THR A 557 21.82 15.37 21.69
CA THR A 557 20.61 15.82 22.39
C THR A 557 19.42 14.90 22.15
N PHE A 558 19.64 13.65 21.75
CA PHE A 558 18.55 12.72 21.46
C PHE A 558 17.64 12.48 22.68
N ARG A 559 16.38 12.15 22.42
CA ARG A 559 15.40 11.63 23.38
C ARG A 559 14.80 10.33 22.88
N ASP A 560 14.82 9.29 23.69
CA ASP A 560 14.15 8.05 23.32
C ASP A 560 12.65 8.15 23.60
N ILE A 561 12.26 8.51 24.83
CA ILE A 561 10.87 8.65 25.26
C ILE A 561 10.70 9.93 26.06
N THR A 562 9.70 10.73 25.67
CA THR A 562 9.27 11.91 26.42
C THR A 562 7.82 11.73 26.84
N PHE A 563 7.53 11.88 28.13
CA PHE A 563 6.18 12.09 28.63
C PHE A 563 6.01 13.54 29.04
N ASN A 564 4.91 14.15 28.62
CA ASN A 564 4.59 15.52 28.95
C ASN A 564 3.09 15.68 29.19
N THR A 565 2.70 16.40 30.25
CA THR A 565 1.30 16.79 30.46
C THR A 565 0.80 17.75 29.38
N LYS A 566 1.71 18.45 28.70
CA LYS A 566 1.40 19.35 27.59
C LYS A 566 1.30 18.60 26.26
N ASP A 567 0.21 18.79 25.52
CA ASP A 567 0.12 18.46 24.10
C ASP A 567 0.87 19.48 23.24
N LEU A 568 1.61 19.04 22.22
CA LEU A 568 2.40 19.93 21.37
C LEU A 568 1.60 20.30 20.13
N SER A 569 0.53 21.07 20.35
CA SER A 569 -0.40 21.48 19.31
C SER A 569 -0.99 22.88 19.56
N SER A 570 -1.73 23.40 18.58
CA SER A 570 -2.44 24.68 18.73
C SER A 570 -3.60 24.62 19.74
N SER A 571 -4.05 23.42 20.14
CA SER A 571 -5.05 23.24 21.21
C SER A 571 -4.43 23.13 22.60
N SER A 572 -3.13 23.38 22.76
CA SER A 572 -2.47 23.23 24.05
C SER A 572 -3.06 24.11 25.16
N GLY A 573 -3.15 23.58 26.38
CA GLY A 573 -3.79 24.23 27.52
C GLY A 573 -5.31 24.09 27.56
N HIS A 574 -5.92 23.23 26.73
CA HIS A 574 -7.37 23.04 26.65
C HIS A 574 -7.76 21.60 26.98
N GLY A 575 -7.90 21.27 28.27
CA GLY A 575 -8.40 19.98 28.75
C GLY A 575 -7.75 19.54 30.06
N ASP A 576 -8.28 18.48 30.67
CA ASP A 576 -7.69 17.89 31.87
C ASP A 576 -6.44 17.11 31.48
N ALA A 577 -5.26 17.68 31.74
CA ALA A 577 -4.00 17.07 31.32
C ALA A 577 -3.73 15.77 32.09
N ALA A 578 -3.57 14.63 31.41
CA ALA A 578 -3.37 13.34 32.07
C ALA A 578 -2.24 12.53 31.45
N ILE A 579 -1.30 12.07 32.28
CA ILE A 579 -0.21 11.17 31.87
C ILE A 579 -0.05 10.01 32.85
N GLY A 580 0.42 8.88 32.35
CA GLY A 580 0.75 7.70 33.18
C GLY A 580 0.78 6.43 32.36
N GLY A 581 1.57 5.46 32.79
CA GLY A 581 1.77 4.23 32.05
C GLY A 581 2.93 3.37 32.53
N SER A 582 3.33 2.41 31.70
CA SER A 582 4.47 1.52 31.95
C SER A 582 5.51 1.60 30.83
N VAL A 583 6.78 1.49 31.21
CA VAL A 583 7.93 1.36 30.32
C VAL A 583 8.74 0.15 30.80
N THR A 584 8.66 -0.98 30.10
CA THR A 584 9.23 -2.27 30.55
C THR A 584 9.87 -3.05 29.41
N GLY A 585 10.94 -3.81 29.68
CA GLY A 585 11.60 -4.68 28.70
C GLY A 585 12.34 -3.96 27.56
N ASN A 586 12.40 -2.62 27.57
CA ASN A 586 12.98 -1.86 26.46
C ASN A 586 14.51 -1.85 26.50
N ILE A 587 15.13 -1.73 25.33
CA ILE A 587 16.58 -1.60 25.15
C ILE A 587 16.93 -0.19 24.66
N PHE A 588 17.65 0.57 25.48
CA PHE A 588 18.16 1.90 25.15
C PHE A 588 19.65 1.82 24.84
N ASN A 589 20.02 1.85 23.56
CA ASN A 589 21.40 1.62 23.11
C ASN A 589 22.33 2.83 23.27
N GLY A 590 21.78 4.04 23.45
CA GLY A 590 22.56 5.27 23.31
C GLY A 590 23.20 5.37 21.92
N ASN A 591 24.23 6.20 21.78
CA ASN A 591 24.97 6.34 20.52
C ASN A 591 26.47 6.44 20.73
N SER A 592 27.20 6.87 19.70
CA SER A 592 28.65 7.00 19.74
C SER A 592 29.16 8.18 20.59
N GLN A 593 28.27 9.13 20.93
CA GLN A 593 28.58 10.29 21.76
C GLN A 593 28.43 9.93 23.24
N GLN A 594 29.54 9.89 23.97
CA GLN A 594 29.54 9.54 25.39
C GLN A 594 28.83 10.61 26.24
N GLY A 595 27.91 10.17 27.10
CA GLY A 595 27.15 11.04 27.99
C GLY A 595 26.12 11.91 27.27
N ALA A 596 25.73 11.56 26.05
CA ALA A 596 24.76 12.30 25.26
C ALA A 596 23.32 11.84 25.49
N GLY A 597 22.37 12.75 25.24
CA GLY A 597 20.95 12.45 25.18
C GLY A 597 20.29 11.99 26.47
N THR A 598 19.00 11.72 26.36
CA THR A 598 18.12 11.28 27.44
C THR A 598 17.28 10.08 26.98
N ALA A 599 17.28 8.99 27.73
CA ALA A 599 16.40 7.85 27.41
C ALA A 599 14.95 8.15 27.77
N ILE A 600 14.66 8.41 29.05
CA ILE A 600 13.30 8.73 29.51
C ILE A 600 13.28 10.12 30.14
N ALA A 601 12.42 11.00 29.65
CA ALA A 601 12.20 12.33 30.19
C ALA A 601 10.73 12.53 30.61
N LEU A 602 10.52 13.09 31.80
CA LEU A 602 9.22 13.25 32.44
C LEU A 602 8.96 14.74 32.73
N TYR A 603 7.93 15.31 32.10
CA TYR A 603 7.60 16.74 32.14
C TYR A 603 6.18 17.00 32.67
N ASN A 604 6.03 18.07 33.45
CA ASN A 604 4.73 18.59 33.89
C ASN A 604 4.55 20.04 33.42
N HIS A 605 4.40 20.21 32.10
CA HIS A 605 4.39 21.53 31.46
C HIS A 605 3.02 22.07 31.09
N ASP A 606 1.96 21.30 31.32
CA ASP A 606 0.61 21.83 31.46
C ASP A 606 0.07 21.39 32.81
N SER A 607 0.42 22.14 33.85
CA SER A 607 0.17 21.78 35.25
C SER A 607 -1.20 22.22 35.77
N GLN A 608 -1.97 22.95 34.97
CA GLN A 608 -3.33 23.36 35.32
C GLN A 608 -4.22 22.11 35.28
N ASP A 609 -4.71 21.67 36.43
CA ASP A 609 -5.56 20.49 36.58
C ASP A 609 -4.92 19.17 36.10
N ALA A 610 -3.58 19.10 36.09
CA ALA A 610 -2.85 17.91 35.65
C ALA A 610 -3.00 16.73 36.61
N THR A 611 -3.33 15.56 36.05
CA THR A 611 -3.33 14.28 36.77
C THR A 611 -2.16 13.41 36.29
N ILE A 612 -1.17 13.24 37.18
CA ILE A 612 -0.03 12.34 36.96
C ILE A 612 -0.35 11.00 37.64
N TYR A 613 -0.76 10.01 36.86
CA TYR A 613 -0.98 8.65 37.33
C TYR A 613 0.36 7.93 37.59
N PRO A 614 0.35 6.81 38.35
CA PRO A 614 1.57 6.07 38.63
C PRO A 614 2.31 5.62 37.36
N PHE A 615 3.63 5.73 37.39
CA PHE A 615 4.53 5.19 36.36
C PHE A 615 5.21 3.92 36.86
N THR A 616 5.27 2.91 35.99
CA THR A 616 6.15 1.76 36.19
C THR A 616 7.31 1.86 35.22
N ILE A 617 8.53 2.09 35.71
CA ILE A 617 9.75 2.08 34.88
C ILE A 617 10.57 0.86 35.25
N GLY A 618 10.43 -0.19 34.44
CA GLY A 618 11.03 -1.50 34.66
C GLY A 618 10.16 -2.38 35.56
N GLN A 619 10.17 -3.68 35.26
CA GLN A 619 9.47 -4.69 36.03
C GLN A 619 10.33 -5.95 36.10
N LYS A 620 10.16 -6.76 37.15
CA LYS A 620 10.85 -8.03 37.26
C LYS A 620 10.61 -8.90 36.02
N ASP A 621 11.69 -9.47 35.49
CA ASP A 621 11.71 -10.30 34.28
C ASP A 621 11.37 -9.54 32.98
N HIS A 622 11.17 -8.21 33.08
CA HIS A 622 10.95 -7.26 31.97
C HIS A 622 11.72 -5.96 32.28
N GLU A 623 12.99 -6.09 32.64
CA GLU A 623 13.85 -4.96 32.98
C GLU A 623 14.18 -4.12 31.74
N ASN A 624 14.14 -2.79 31.85
CA ASN A 624 14.74 -1.97 30.79
C ASN A 624 16.27 -2.02 30.89
N VAL A 625 16.95 -1.95 29.75
CA VAL A 625 18.41 -1.97 29.66
C VAL A 625 18.93 -0.62 29.16
N PHE A 626 19.70 0.07 29.98
CA PHE A 626 20.31 1.36 29.65
C PHE A 626 21.80 1.23 29.32
N ALA A 627 22.21 1.73 28.16
CA ALA A 627 23.61 1.79 27.76
C ALA A 627 24.44 2.79 28.59
N ALA A 628 25.74 2.49 28.72
CA ALA A 628 26.68 3.33 29.46
C ALA A 628 26.92 4.70 28.81
N SER A 629 26.73 4.80 27.48
CA SER A 629 26.94 6.04 26.73
C SER A 629 25.81 7.06 26.91
N ILE A 630 24.67 6.68 27.50
CA ILE A 630 23.53 7.58 27.71
C ILE A 630 23.86 8.60 28.81
N GLY A 631 23.62 9.88 28.53
CA GLY A 631 23.79 10.97 29.48
C GLY A 631 22.79 10.90 30.63
N LYS A 632 21.49 10.83 30.30
CA LYS A 632 20.40 10.69 31.27
C LYS A 632 19.52 9.48 30.95
N ALA A 633 19.58 8.42 31.75
CA ALA A 633 18.67 7.30 31.65
C ALA A 633 17.24 7.70 32.05
N ILE A 634 17.10 8.43 33.16
CA ILE A 634 15.81 8.96 33.63
C ILE A 634 16.03 10.41 34.06
N TYR A 635 15.22 11.31 33.50
CA TYR A 635 15.22 12.74 33.79
C TYR A 635 13.85 13.18 34.31
N LEU A 636 13.83 13.73 35.52
CA LEU A 636 12.67 14.42 36.09
C LEU A 636 12.81 15.92 35.87
N ASP A 637 11.82 16.53 35.23
CA ASP A 637 11.86 17.96 34.97
C ASP A 637 11.77 18.81 36.25
N ASN A 638 12.57 19.86 36.30
CA ASN A 638 12.65 20.80 37.42
C ASN A 638 12.19 22.23 37.09
N HIS A 639 11.40 22.42 36.03
CA HIS A 639 10.82 23.71 35.71
C HIS A 639 9.47 23.87 36.43
N GLY A 640 9.46 24.63 37.53
CA GLY A 640 8.24 24.93 38.29
C GLY A 640 7.83 26.40 38.23
N GLY A 641 6.53 26.67 38.14
CA GLY A 641 5.95 28.00 38.34
C GLY A 641 6.17 28.99 37.20
N VAL A 642 6.52 28.51 36.00
CA VAL A 642 6.73 29.34 34.82
C VAL A 642 5.54 29.19 33.87
N THR A 643 4.98 30.31 33.44
CA THR A 643 4.03 30.35 32.32
C THR A 643 4.81 30.74 31.06
N SER A 644 4.97 29.82 30.12
CA SER A 644 5.71 30.11 28.89
C SER A 644 5.20 29.33 27.69
N THR A 645 5.35 29.93 26.52
CA THR A 645 5.25 29.26 25.23
C THR A 645 6.53 28.50 24.89
N ASP A 646 7.64 28.74 25.58
CA ASP A 646 8.96 28.18 25.31
C ASP A 646 9.81 28.17 26.58
N LEU A 647 9.97 27.00 27.19
CA LEU A 647 10.70 26.85 28.46
C LEU A 647 12.16 26.50 28.24
N THR A 648 12.52 26.06 27.03
CA THR A 648 13.86 25.62 26.69
C THR A 648 14.10 25.84 25.20
N SER A 649 15.14 26.61 24.86
CA SER A 649 15.69 26.65 23.48
C SER A 649 16.28 25.29 23.02
N ALA A 650 16.25 24.29 23.89
CA ALA A 650 16.70 22.92 23.68
C ALA A 650 15.64 21.93 24.22
N PHE A 651 14.58 21.72 23.43
CA PHE A 651 13.60 20.63 23.50
C PHE A 651 12.68 20.48 24.74
N PRO A 652 11.42 20.04 24.53
CA PRO A 652 10.79 19.82 23.24
C PRO A 652 10.51 21.16 22.54
N GLU A 653 10.50 21.17 21.22
CA GLU A 653 10.39 22.40 20.44
C GLU A 653 9.01 23.01 20.64
N TYR A 654 8.91 24.04 21.47
CA TYR A 654 7.63 24.70 21.81
C TYR A 654 7.32 25.93 20.94
N THR A 655 8.13 26.21 19.91
CA THR A 655 8.01 27.47 19.16
C THR A 655 6.62 27.62 18.52
N GLY A 656 5.90 28.68 18.91
CA GLY A 656 4.58 28.98 18.36
C GLY A 656 3.41 28.24 19.01
N LEU A 657 3.62 27.56 20.14
CA LEU A 657 2.56 26.89 20.90
C LEU A 657 1.94 27.81 21.97
N PRO A 658 0.69 27.54 22.40
CA PRO A 658 0.07 28.25 23.53
C PRO A 658 0.91 28.18 24.81
N ALA A 659 0.83 29.23 25.63
CA ALA A 659 1.50 29.27 26.92
C ALA A 659 0.70 28.45 27.94
N THR A 660 1.39 27.63 28.71
CA THR A 660 0.82 26.80 29.79
C THR A 660 1.66 27.00 31.04
N ASN A 661 1.10 26.67 32.22
CA ASN A 661 1.86 26.70 33.46
C ASN A 661 2.65 25.41 33.59
N THR A 662 3.86 25.50 34.16
CA THR A 662 4.61 24.33 34.59
C THR A 662 4.58 24.15 36.09
N ASP A 663 4.81 22.93 36.54
CA ASP A 663 5.11 22.64 37.94
C ASP A 663 6.22 21.59 38.03
N TYR A 664 6.88 21.53 39.18
CA TYR A 664 7.93 20.55 39.44
C TYR A 664 7.38 19.12 39.33
N TRP A 665 8.22 18.18 38.89
CA TRP A 665 7.86 16.77 38.95
C TRP A 665 7.89 16.27 40.40
N GLN A 666 6.72 16.04 41.02
CA GLN A 666 6.59 15.69 42.43
C GLN A 666 6.30 14.20 42.73
N THR A 667 6.18 13.37 41.69
CA THR A 667 5.87 11.94 41.84
C THR A 667 7.13 11.08 41.86
N ASP A 668 7.37 10.33 42.94
CA ASP A 668 8.48 9.37 43.01
C ASP A 668 8.37 8.29 41.94
N ILE A 669 9.51 7.90 41.37
CA ILE A 669 9.61 6.85 40.34
C ILE A 669 10.32 5.64 40.93
N ASP A 670 9.65 4.49 40.91
CA ASP A 670 10.31 3.21 41.16
C ASP A 670 11.04 2.74 39.90
N ALA A 671 12.36 2.62 40.00
CA ALA A 671 13.24 2.15 38.94
C ALA A 671 14.11 0.96 39.40
N THR A 672 13.68 0.24 40.44
CA THR A 672 14.44 -0.86 41.07
C THR A 672 14.61 -2.09 40.16
N HIS A 673 13.77 -2.22 39.14
CA HIS A 673 13.75 -3.31 38.17
C HIS A 673 14.28 -2.88 36.80
N ASN A 674 15.46 -2.24 36.77
CA ASN A 674 16.17 -1.89 35.54
C ASN A 674 17.61 -2.40 35.56
N ILE A 675 18.21 -2.51 34.37
CA ILE A 675 19.60 -2.89 34.15
C ILE A 675 20.37 -1.69 33.61
N PHE A 676 21.47 -1.33 34.28
CA PHE A 676 22.39 -0.31 33.80
C PHE A 676 23.73 -0.94 33.43
N LYS A 677 24.32 -0.55 32.31
CA LYS A 677 25.64 -1.02 31.86
C LYS A 677 26.81 -0.37 32.62
N VAL A 678 26.83 -0.56 33.95
CA VAL A 678 27.81 0.01 34.90
C VAL A 678 28.76 -1.04 35.51
N GLY A 679 28.67 -2.30 35.05
CA GLY A 679 29.55 -3.39 35.47
C GLY A 679 30.94 -3.34 34.83
N PRO A 680 31.86 -4.25 35.23
CA PRO A 680 33.16 -4.41 34.59
C PRO A 680 33.00 -4.54 33.07
N GLU A 681 33.86 -3.84 32.32
CA GLU A 681 33.83 -3.83 30.84
C GLU A 681 32.48 -3.40 30.24
N GLY A 682 31.64 -2.67 30.99
CA GLY A 682 30.32 -2.21 30.53
C GLY A 682 29.21 -3.27 30.63
N ALA A 683 29.40 -4.31 31.44
CA ALA A 683 28.37 -5.32 31.69
C ALA A 683 27.11 -4.73 32.33
N GLY A 684 25.94 -5.23 31.95
CA GLY A 684 24.65 -4.86 32.55
C GLY A 684 24.51 -5.39 33.98
N VAL A 685 24.07 -4.55 34.91
CA VAL A 685 23.79 -4.92 36.30
C VAL A 685 22.39 -4.46 36.67
N ILE A 686 21.57 -5.39 37.16
CA ILE A 686 20.23 -5.06 37.69
C ILE A 686 20.35 -4.22 38.97
N CYS A 687 19.53 -3.17 39.10
CA CYS A 687 19.63 -2.19 40.19
C CYS A 687 19.61 -2.83 41.59
N ALA A 688 18.74 -3.81 41.80
CA ALA A 688 18.65 -4.55 43.06
C ALA A 688 19.99 -5.18 43.51
N ASN A 689 20.83 -5.58 42.55
CA ASN A 689 22.09 -6.28 42.79
C ASN A 689 23.33 -5.38 42.71
N MET A 690 23.17 -4.07 42.49
CA MET A 690 24.32 -3.17 42.39
C MET A 690 25.09 -3.08 43.71
N THR A 691 26.43 -3.10 43.58
CA THR A 691 27.36 -2.65 44.62
C THR A 691 27.23 -1.13 44.84
N TYR A 692 27.81 -0.62 45.93
CA TYR A 692 27.82 0.83 46.19
C TYR A 692 28.37 1.65 45.02
N TYR A 693 29.53 1.26 44.47
CA TYR A 693 30.16 1.99 43.37
C TYR A 693 29.35 1.93 42.07
N GLN A 694 28.75 0.78 41.76
CA GLN A 694 27.87 0.64 40.59
C GLN A 694 26.60 1.48 40.74
N ALA A 695 26.00 1.51 41.94
CA ALA A 695 24.84 2.35 42.21
C ALA A 695 25.17 3.84 42.05
N GLN A 696 26.36 4.28 42.49
CA GLN A 696 26.80 5.67 42.28
C GLN A 696 27.07 5.99 40.82
N ALA A 697 27.61 5.05 40.03
CA ALA A 697 27.79 5.23 38.59
C ALA A 697 26.43 5.33 37.88
N ALA A 698 25.48 4.43 38.18
CA ALA A 698 24.12 4.50 37.63
C ALA A 698 23.43 5.82 38.04
N LYS A 699 23.65 6.30 39.27
CA LYS A 699 23.07 7.55 39.76
C LYS A 699 23.52 8.78 38.97
N GLN A 700 24.72 8.77 38.37
CA GLN A 700 25.18 9.87 37.49
C GLN A 700 24.33 10.01 36.22
N GLN A 701 23.72 8.91 35.77
CA GLN A 701 22.79 8.90 34.64
C GLN A 701 21.34 9.28 35.03
N ILE A 702 21.10 9.67 36.29
CA ILE A 702 19.77 10.05 36.77
C ILE A 702 19.76 11.56 37.06
N PHE A 703 18.61 12.20 36.86
CA PHE A 703 18.34 13.55 37.34
C PHE A 703 17.06 13.54 38.18
N ASP A 704 17.19 13.73 39.50
CA ASP A 704 16.10 13.63 40.47
C ASP A 704 16.34 14.54 41.71
N GLN A 705 15.65 14.27 42.83
CA GLN A 705 15.74 15.04 44.07
C GLN A 705 17.18 15.31 44.57
N GLN A 706 18.14 14.44 44.27
CA GLN A 706 19.54 14.68 44.67
C GLN A 706 20.19 15.80 43.86
N ASN A 707 19.72 16.03 42.65
CA ASN A 707 20.16 17.10 41.76
C ASN A 707 19.40 18.40 42.03
N ASP A 708 18.10 18.31 42.34
CA ASP A 708 17.25 19.45 42.69
C ASP A 708 16.26 19.07 43.78
N GLN A 709 16.27 19.76 44.93
CA GLN A 709 15.42 19.41 46.07
C GLN A 709 13.91 19.57 45.82
N HIS A 710 13.50 20.29 44.76
CA HIS A 710 12.09 20.57 44.47
C HIS A 710 11.39 19.44 43.69
N ILE A 711 12.16 18.49 43.13
CA ILE A 711 11.63 17.37 42.36
C ILE A 711 11.68 16.06 43.16
N ALA A 712 10.94 15.06 42.69
CA ALA A 712 10.81 13.76 43.32
C ALA A 712 12.05 12.86 43.15
N ARG A 713 12.01 11.69 43.76
CA ARG A 713 13.12 10.72 43.75
C ARG A 713 12.94 9.69 42.65
N VAL A 714 14.08 9.25 42.10
CA VAL A 714 14.15 8.02 41.31
C VAL A 714 14.82 6.95 42.17
N ILE A 715 14.04 5.92 42.53
CA ILE A 715 14.42 4.88 43.46
C ILE A 715 15.09 3.74 42.68
N LEU A 716 16.42 3.66 42.75
CA LEU A 716 17.19 2.54 42.18
C LEU A 716 17.29 1.35 43.15
N LYS A 717 17.21 1.61 44.45
CA LYS A 717 17.31 0.57 45.49
C LYS A 717 16.51 0.99 46.71
N THR A 718 15.74 0.08 47.27
CA THR A 718 15.07 0.31 48.56
C THR A 718 16.12 0.49 49.66
N PRO A 719 16.04 1.55 50.49
CA PRO A 719 17.03 1.80 51.53
C PRO A 719 17.09 0.63 52.51
N VAL A 720 18.29 0.10 52.77
CA VAL A 720 18.53 -0.82 53.87
C VAL A 720 18.71 0.01 55.15
N ILE A 721 17.71 -0.01 56.04
CA ILE A 721 17.83 0.65 57.34
C ILE A 721 18.66 -0.24 58.25
N ASN A 722 19.86 0.21 58.61
CA ASN A 722 20.65 -0.44 59.64
C ASN A 722 20.12 -0.02 61.02
N VAL A 723 19.24 -0.82 61.60
CA VAL A 723 18.58 -0.59 62.90
C VAL A 723 19.51 -0.75 64.13
N THR A 724 20.81 -1.02 63.95
CA THR A 724 21.74 -1.27 65.08
C THR A 724 22.89 -0.25 65.23
N LYS A 725 22.96 0.82 64.43
CA LYS A 725 24.00 1.86 64.58
C LYS A 725 23.44 3.24 64.97
N GLU A 726 23.37 3.47 66.28
CA GLU A 726 23.65 4.80 66.85
C GLU A 726 25.13 5.17 66.63
N ALA A 727 25.39 6.48 66.63
CA ALA A 727 26.53 7.17 66.03
C ALA A 727 27.94 6.66 66.39
N ALA A 728 28.81 6.55 65.37
CA ALA A 728 30.24 6.90 65.44
C ALA A 728 30.92 6.95 64.05
N SER A 729 31.35 8.16 63.70
CA SER A 729 32.44 8.64 62.83
C SER A 729 32.75 8.07 61.43
N THR A 730 32.66 9.01 60.47
CA THR A 730 33.57 9.33 59.35
C THR A 730 33.80 8.31 58.24
N THR A 731 33.37 8.71 57.04
CA THR A 731 33.68 8.23 55.66
C THR A 731 32.71 7.28 54.94
N ALA A 732 31.51 7.03 55.47
CA ALA A 732 30.49 6.24 54.76
C ALA A 732 29.04 6.75 54.93
N GLU A 733 28.83 8.07 54.97
CA GLU A 733 27.49 8.68 55.00
C GLU A 733 27.16 9.38 53.68
N GLN A 734 26.52 8.65 52.75
CA GLN A 734 25.76 9.26 51.65
C GLN A 734 24.43 8.51 51.33
N PHE A 735 23.92 7.72 52.28
CA PHE A 735 22.58 7.11 52.19
C PHE A 735 21.75 7.32 53.46
N ARG A 736 21.77 8.54 54.04
CA ARG A 736 20.85 8.93 55.12
C ARG A 736 19.95 10.08 54.69
N TYR A 737 18.69 9.72 54.46
CA TYR A 737 17.42 10.46 54.56
C TYR A 737 17.46 11.98 54.71
N ALA A 738 16.88 12.66 53.73
CA ALA A 738 16.14 13.90 53.92
C ALA A 738 14.72 13.56 54.40
N THR A 739 14.46 13.79 55.70
CA THR A 739 13.13 14.10 56.25
C THR A 739 13.34 14.78 57.59
N LEU A 740 12.62 15.88 57.82
CA LEU A 740 12.60 16.77 59.00
C LEU A 740 13.51 18.02 58.92
N GLN A 741 13.20 18.92 57.99
CA GLN A 741 13.17 20.34 58.31
C GLN A 741 11.77 20.86 57.97
N GLU A 742 10.93 21.02 58.99
CA GLU A 742 10.15 22.24 59.25
C GLU A 742 9.27 22.06 60.49
N SER A 743 9.09 23.18 61.20
CA SER A 743 8.31 23.38 62.44
C SER A 743 8.97 23.00 63.77
N LEU A 744 9.84 23.88 64.26
CA LEU A 744 9.82 24.31 65.66
C LEU A 744 10.47 25.70 65.76
N MET A 745 9.65 26.71 65.47
CA MET A 745 9.92 28.06 65.96
C MET A 745 9.96 28.02 67.48
N LEU A 746 11.09 28.43 68.06
CA LEU A 746 11.19 28.82 69.46
C LEU A 746 10.30 30.04 69.72
N PRO A 747 9.58 30.08 70.85
CA PRO A 747 9.43 31.30 71.62
C PRO A 747 10.20 31.17 72.92
N ALA A 748 11.03 32.18 73.18
CA ALA A 748 11.61 32.43 74.49
C ALA A 748 10.49 32.70 75.52
N LEU A 749 10.52 31.98 76.64
CA LEU A 749 9.96 32.50 77.89
C LEU A 749 10.81 32.04 79.06
N MET A 750 11.42 33.03 79.73
CA MET A 750 12.02 32.91 81.06
C MET A 750 10.96 32.46 82.08
N ILE A 751 11.36 31.63 83.05
CA ILE A 751 11.17 31.83 84.51
C ILE A 751 11.90 30.67 85.25
N PRO A 752 12.47 30.92 86.46
CA PRO A 752 13.54 30.14 87.03
C PRO A 752 13.07 29.20 88.16
N CYS A 753 14.05 28.49 88.76
CA CYS A 753 14.15 28.14 90.20
C CYS A 753 14.26 26.63 90.53
N THR A 754 15.52 26.24 90.83
CA THR A 754 16.01 25.38 91.92
C THR A 754 15.80 23.85 91.95
N PRO A 755 16.78 23.10 92.49
CA PRO A 755 16.85 21.63 92.43
C PRO A 755 16.55 20.93 93.77
N ALA A 756 16.38 19.59 93.69
CA ALA A 756 16.77 18.52 94.65
C ALA A 756 15.64 17.46 94.89
N PRO A 757 15.91 16.29 95.52
CA PRO A 757 16.60 15.14 94.91
C PRO A 757 15.96 13.75 95.26
N GLY A 758 16.40 12.68 94.57
CA GLY A 758 16.25 11.28 95.01
C GLY A 758 15.07 10.53 94.34
N TYR A 759 15.10 9.23 94.06
CA TYR A 759 15.96 8.12 94.45
C TYR A 759 15.82 6.99 93.39
N ILE A 760 16.96 6.42 93.00
CA ILE A 760 17.29 5.00 92.76
C ILE A 760 16.22 4.04 92.20
N GLY A 761 16.54 3.38 91.08
CA GLY A 761 15.80 2.17 90.66
C GLY A 761 16.30 1.42 89.41
N LYS A 762 17.55 0.93 89.45
CA LYS A 762 18.16 -0.21 88.73
C LYS A 762 18.01 -0.40 87.20
N ILE A 763 19.21 -0.62 86.65
CA ILE A 763 19.65 -1.01 85.31
C ILE A 763 19.40 -2.52 85.04
N SER A 764 19.39 -2.87 83.74
CA SER A 764 19.86 -4.11 83.11
C SER A 764 18.75 -5.12 82.81
N ILE A 765 18.57 -5.61 81.57
CA ILE A 765 19.45 -5.69 80.38
C ILE A 765 18.67 -5.26 79.15
#